data_AF-A0A7R9M907-F1
#
_entry.id   AF-A0A7R9M907-F1
#
_cell.length_a   1.000
_cell.length_b   1.000
_cell.length_c   1.000
_cell.angle_alpha   90.00
_cell.angle_beta   90.00
_cell.angle_gamma   90.00
#
_symmetry.space_group_name_H-M   'P 1'
#
loop_
_entity.id
_entity.type
_entity.pdbx_description
1 polymer ?
#
loop_
_entity_poly.entity_id
_entity_poly.type
_entity_poly.pdbx_seq_one_letter_code
_entity_poly.pdbx_strand_id
1 'polypeptide(L)'
;MFKDILTSSSDTGEDSVLRGPKEDNPPHGGRSVESRRECIPRAGKDTPYCVCNATVCDDLEAVTKAPKGTVLLFETNKAGERLKQSTLKIQSKQNVDSETNDETIVLTIDKTVKYQKIIGFGGAFTDASGVGLNSLPKQMATNIIRDYYSTNGIEYNIGRVPIGGADFSPRFYTYDDDHQGDFKLSTFKIQPEDYDLKMPYIKLAQNITANKLTLFGSPWSSPTWMKHEGPYGPLNGGSLIGQPGQQYFKTWANYFVKFLDAYKSNGIEFWGLTVQNEPSGVNPGKCGWNCLGFNETFERDFVKMDLGPALKAAGYGPDKLNLMIYDNGPWGPAMAKFIETCLDDSETAKYIHGIAYHCYGNGQVWDDLELLHKRYPDQFVMSTECCQEFSKRATRTVMELGVWDHAQSYARDIMSNLQHWTRGWVEWNLVLDMYGEPNWANMSALAPIHVNHTANEYYKDSTFYILGHYSKFLVKDSVRIGANADKSVNDFSYVAFVRPNDNATVLVVYNLKDKPQEFKIVDKSVVESRRECIPRAGKDTPYCVCNATFCDDLEAVTKAAKGTVLLFETNKRGERFKQSTLKIQSKQNVDSETNNETIVLTIDKTVKYQKIIGFGGAFTDAAGVSLNSLPKQMATNIIRDYYSTNGIEYNMGRVPIGGADFSPRF
;
A
#
# COMPACT_ATOMS: atom_id res chain seq x y z
N MET A 1 -14.34 -11.56 -13.41
CA MET A 1 -13.56 -10.53 -12.66
C MET A 1 -13.68 -9.17 -13.37
N PHE A 2 -14.89 -8.72 -13.69
CA PHE A 2 -15.18 -7.40 -14.27
C PHE A 2 -16.30 -6.77 -13.45
N LYS A 3 -15.92 -6.10 -12.37
CA LYS A 3 -16.75 -5.14 -11.66
C LYS A 3 -15.93 -3.86 -11.69
N ASP A 4 -16.58 -2.75 -11.99
CA ASP A 4 -16.02 -1.39 -11.97
C ASP A 4 -15.45 -0.88 -13.30
N ILE A 5 -16.24 -1.03 -14.37
CA ILE A 5 -16.21 -0.05 -15.46
C ILE A 5 -17.59 0.59 -15.50
N LEU A 6 -17.63 1.91 -15.24
CA LEU A 6 -18.71 2.88 -15.42
C LEU A 6 -19.46 3.34 -14.14
N THR A 7 -18.91 4.35 -13.47
CA THR A 7 -19.69 5.37 -12.76
C THR A 7 -19.17 6.76 -13.12
N SER A 8 -20.01 7.57 -13.77
CA SER A 8 -20.00 9.04 -13.68
C SER A 8 -21.35 9.59 -14.17
N SER A 9 -22.10 10.24 -13.27
CA SER A 9 -23.01 11.42 -13.38
C SER A 9 -23.76 11.65 -14.72
N SER A 10 -25.04 12.02 -14.80
CA SER A 10 -25.92 12.82 -13.91
C SER A 10 -27.39 12.82 -14.40
N ASP A 11 -28.32 12.91 -13.46
CA ASP A 11 -29.68 13.52 -13.38
C ASP A 11 -30.61 13.75 -14.59
N THR A 12 -31.90 13.41 -14.41
CA THR A 12 -33.00 14.38 -14.10
C THR A 12 -34.35 13.64 -13.95
N GLY A 13 -35.18 14.03 -12.96
CA GLY A 13 -36.58 13.60 -12.82
C GLY A 13 -37.14 13.72 -11.39
N GLU A 14 -37.78 14.85 -11.10
CA GLU A 14 -38.44 15.25 -9.85
C GLU A 14 -39.56 14.30 -9.37
N ASP A 15 -39.67 14.07 -8.06
CA ASP A 15 -40.66 14.71 -7.15
C ASP A 15 -40.90 13.89 -5.87
N SER A 16 -40.71 14.52 -4.71
CA SER A 16 -41.59 14.48 -3.52
C SER A 16 -40.84 14.74 -2.20
N VAL A 17 -41.42 15.66 -1.43
CA VAL A 17 -40.93 16.36 -0.25
C VAL A 17 -41.19 15.56 1.03
N LEU A 18 -40.23 15.54 1.96
CA LEU A 18 -40.49 15.53 3.42
C LEU A 18 -39.33 16.22 4.18
N ARG A 19 -39.66 17.21 5.02
CA ARG A 19 -38.74 18.06 5.80
C ARG A 19 -38.39 17.43 7.17
N GLY A 20 -37.14 17.60 7.59
CA GLY A 20 -36.61 17.42 8.95
C GLY A 20 -35.44 18.40 9.19
N PRO A 21 -35.07 18.75 10.44
CA PRO A 21 -34.46 20.04 10.79
C PRO A 21 -32.97 20.17 10.44
N LYS A 22 -32.58 21.44 10.25
CA LYS A 22 -31.27 21.96 9.84
C LYS A 22 -30.13 21.53 10.76
N GLU A 23 -29.08 20.97 10.17
CA GLU A 23 -27.69 21.08 10.63
C GLU A 23 -26.88 21.75 9.51
N ASP A 24 -26.13 22.79 9.87
CA ASP A 24 -25.32 23.59 8.94
C ASP A 24 -24.11 22.80 8.43
N ASN A 25 -24.22 22.24 7.23
CA ASN A 25 -23.07 21.75 6.47
C ASN A 25 -22.40 22.91 5.71
N PRO A 26 -21.08 23.11 5.84
CA PRO A 26 -20.34 24.07 5.02
C PRO A 26 -20.24 23.57 3.56
N PRO A 27 -20.15 24.47 2.57
CA PRO A 27 -20.41 24.14 1.17
C PRO A 27 -19.35 23.20 0.58
N HIS A 28 -19.82 22.14 -0.08
CA HIS A 28 -19.04 21.33 -1.01
C HIS A 28 -18.62 22.19 -2.22
N GLY A 29 -17.49 22.89 -2.10
CA GLY A 29 -16.78 23.45 -3.23
C GLY A 29 -16.18 22.33 -4.07
N GLY A 30 -16.92 21.88 -5.09
CA GLY A 30 -16.35 21.08 -6.16
C GLY A 30 -15.25 21.88 -6.86
N ARG A 31 -13.99 21.44 -6.74
CA ARG A 31 -12.89 21.99 -7.52
C ARG A 31 -13.11 21.64 -8.99
N SER A 32 -13.12 22.66 -9.83
CA SER A 32 -12.98 22.53 -11.28
C SER A 32 -11.67 21.83 -11.64
N VAL A 33 -11.62 21.25 -12.84
CA VAL A 33 -10.43 20.64 -13.44
C VAL A 33 -9.40 21.75 -13.72
N GLU A 34 -8.69 22.19 -12.68
CA GLU A 34 -7.49 23.01 -12.80
C GLU A 34 -6.28 22.09 -12.89
N SER A 35 -5.34 22.44 -13.77
CA SER A 35 -4.04 21.80 -13.91
C SER A 35 -3.36 21.60 -12.56
N ARG A 36 -2.66 20.46 -12.39
CA ARG A 36 -1.79 20.16 -11.25
C ARG A 36 -1.09 21.40 -10.69
N ARG A 37 -1.21 21.64 -9.38
CA ARG A 37 -0.48 22.72 -8.71
C ARG A 37 0.92 22.25 -8.34
N GLU A 38 1.93 22.94 -8.86
CA GLU A 38 3.32 22.62 -8.60
C GLU A 38 3.75 23.05 -7.19
N CYS A 39 4.83 22.43 -6.70
CA CYS A 39 5.51 22.82 -5.47
C CYS A 39 5.85 24.32 -5.48
N ILE A 40 5.55 25.03 -4.39
CA ILE A 40 6.14 26.35 -4.13
C ILE A 40 7.44 26.12 -3.36
N PRO A 41 8.60 26.23 -4.02
CA PRO A 41 9.86 25.92 -3.38
C PRO A 41 10.26 27.03 -2.39
N ARG A 42 10.74 26.63 -1.22
CA ARG A 42 11.53 27.47 -0.31
C ARG A 42 12.89 26.82 -0.11
N ALA A 43 13.94 27.64 -0.06
CA ALA A 43 15.30 27.15 0.12
C ALA A 43 15.40 26.34 1.42
N GLY A 44 15.85 25.09 1.30
CA GLY A 44 16.29 24.25 2.42
C GLY A 44 17.82 24.18 2.47
N LYS A 45 18.36 23.26 3.27
CA LYS A 45 19.81 23.07 3.42
C LYS A 45 20.51 22.67 2.12
N ASP A 46 20.05 21.58 1.51
CA ASP A 46 20.66 20.97 0.33
C ASP A 46 19.71 20.96 -0.88
N THR A 47 18.40 21.01 -0.63
CA THR A 47 17.34 20.95 -1.63
C THR A 47 16.15 21.80 -1.17
N PRO A 48 15.34 22.40 -2.07
CA PRO A 48 14.16 23.13 -1.65
C PRO A 48 13.08 22.21 -1.06
N TYR A 49 12.32 22.68 -0.08
CA TYR A 49 11.09 22.02 0.38
C TYR A 49 9.86 22.78 -0.13
N CYS A 50 8.67 22.18 -0.06
CA CYS A 50 7.46 22.79 -0.59
C CYS A 50 6.64 23.44 0.50
N VAL A 51 6.25 24.69 0.28
CA VAL A 51 5.45 25.49 1.21
C VAL A 51 3.98 25.38 0.88
N CYS A 52 3.18 25.15 1.90
CA CYS A 52 1.73 25.13 1.81
C CYS A 52 1.11 26.03 2.89
N ASN A 53 -0.01 26.66 2.55
CA ASN A 53 -0.82 27.49 3.44
C ASN A 53 -2.32 27.28 3.17
N ALA A 54 -3.17 28.20 3.65
CA ALA A 54 -4.62 28.10 3.49
C ALA A 54 -5.10 28.15 2.03
N THR A 55 -4.38 28.84 1.13
CA THR A 55 -4.82 29.08 -0.25
C THR A 55 -3.98 28.34 -1.28
N VAL A 56 -2.71 28.08 -0.99
CA VAL A 56 -1.79 27.44 -1.94
C VAL A 56 -1.11 26.23 -1.32
N CYS A 57 -1.10 25.14 -2.08
CA CYS A 57 -0.33 23.94 -1.81
C CYS A 57 -0.26 23.13 -3.10
N ASP A 58 0.84 22.40 -3.29
CA ASP A 58 0.94 21.43 -4.36
C ASP A 58 -0.06 20.30 -4.19
N ASP A 59 -0.51 19.75 -5.31
CA ASP A 59 -1.27 18.51 -5.34
C ASP A 59 -0.71 17.56 -6.39
N LEU A 60 -1.05 16.29 -6.21
CA LEU A 60 -0.71 15.22 -7.14
C LEU A 60 -1.98 14.84 -7.88
N GLU A 61 -1.90 14.59 -9.18
CA GLU A 61 -3.05 14.04 -9.89
C GLU A 61 -3.27 12.57 -9.49
N ALA A 62 -4.51 12.09 -9.59
CA ALA A 62 -4.81 10.68 -9.39
C ALA A 62 -4.06 9.84 -10.43
N VAL A 63 -3.31 8.82 -9.99
CA VAL A 63 -2.54 7.98 -10.90
C VAL A 63 -3.49 7.13 -11.73
N THR A 64 -3.47 7.35 -13.03
CA THR A 64 -4.17 6.50 -14.01
C THR A 64 -3.17 5.65 -14.77
N LYS A 65 -3.66 4.52 -15.30
CA LYS A 65 -2.85 3.67 -16.18
C LYS A 65 -2.36 4.47 -17.39
N ALA A 66 -1.06 4.39 -17.67
CA ALA A 66 -0.46 5.03 -18.83
C ALA A 66 -1.17 4.61 -20.14
N PRO A 67 -1.36 5.52 -21.11
CA PRO A 67 -1.81 5.15 -22.45
C PRO A 67 -0.97 4.02 -23.07
N LYS A 68 -1.58 3.21 -23.93
CA LYS A 68 -0.88 2.12 -24.63
C LYS A 68 0.32 2.70 -25.39
N GLY A 69 1.49 2.08 -25.23
CA GLY A 69 2.72 2.52 -25.88
C GLY A 69 3.45 3.67 -25.17
N THR A 70 3.01 4.09 -23.98
CA THR A 70 3.71 5.10 -23.18
C THR A 70 3.99 4.63 -21.76
N VAL A 71 4.89 5.34 -21.08
CA VAL A 71 5.21 5.20 -19.66
C VAL A 71 5.02 6.57 -19.02
N LEU A 72 4.30 6.64 -17.90
CA LEU A 72 4.27 7.83 -17.07
C LEU A 72 5.50 7.80 -16.14
N LEU A 73 6.33 8.83 -16.22
CA LEU A 73 7.51 9.00 -15.36
C LEU A 73 7.18 10.05 -14.30
N PHE A 74 7.45 9.71 -13.03
CA PHE A 74 7.37 10.64 -11.91
C PHE A 74 8.77 10.80 -11.33
N GLU A 75 9.26 12.02 -11.17
CA GLU A 75 10.63 12.29 -10.76
C GLU A 75 10.72 13.18 -9.52
N THR A 76 11.56 12.80 -8.57
CA THR A 76 12.00 13.65 -7.44
C THR A 76 13.52 13.68 -7.43
N ASN A 77 14.13 14.86 -7.37
CA ASN A 77 15.59 15.00 -7.39
C ASN A 77 16.09 16.13 -6.46
N LYS A 78 17.41 16.16 -6.24
CA LYS A 78 18.07 17.15 -5.37
C LYS A 78 17.90 18.58 -5.87
N ALA A 79 17.78 18.78 -7.18
CA ALA A 79 17.61 20.10 -7.80
C ALA A 79 16.26 20.76 -7.47
N GLY A 80 15.27 19.97 -7.02
CA GLY A 80 14.00 20.50 -6.53
C GLY A 80 12.77 19.94 -7.24
N GLU A 81 12.91 18.96 -8.13
CA GLU A 81 11.74 18.30 -8.72
C GLU A 81 11.02 17.46 -7.67
N ARG A 82 9.69 17.48 -7.69
CA ARG A 82 8.84 16.87 -6.65
C ARG A 82 7.70 16.09 -7.30
N LEU A 83 7.88 14.78 -7.44
CA LEU A 83 7.00 13.89 -8.20
C LEU A 83 6.60 14.48 -9.56
N LYS A 84 7.52 15.16 -10.25
CA LYS A 84 7.28 15.82 -11.53
C LYS A 84 6.86 14.78 -12.55
N GLN A 85 5.72 14.97 -13.18
CA GLN A 85 5.19 14.01 -14.15
C GLN A 85 5.67 14.33 -15.57
N SER A 86 6.11 13.32 -16.29
CA SER A 86 6.36 13.37 -17.73
C SER A 86 5.90 12.07 -18.39
N THR A 87 5.94 11.99 -19.73
CA THR A 87 5.52 10.80 -20.48
C THR A 87 6.61 10.39 -21.46
N LEU A 88 7.02 9.13 -21.38
CA LEU A 88 7.97 8.49 -22.28
C LEU A 88 7.22 7.61 -23.28
N LYS A 89 7.76 7.46 -24.50
CA LYS A 89 7.23 6.53 -25.51
C LYS A 89 8.00 5.22 -25.46
N ILE A 90 7.27 4.10 -25.50
CA ILE A 90 7.86 2.76 -25.64
C ILE A 90 8.33 2.60 -27.08
N GLN A 91 9.61 2.29 -27.27
CA GLN A 91 10.20 2.03 -28.58
C GLN A 91 10.09 0.54 -28.92
N SER A 92 9.90 0.20 -30.19
CA SER A 92 9.93 -1.19 -30.66
C SER A 92 11.35 -1.75 -30.61
N LYS A 93 11.46 -3.03 -30.23
CA LYS A 93 12.73 -3.77 -30.06
C LYS A 93 13.72 -3.62 -31.23
N GLN A 94 13.24 -3.48 -32.47
CA GLN A 94 14.08 -3.27 -33.65
C GLN A 94 14.98 -2.02 -33.60
N ASN A 95 14.61 -0.99 -32.83
CA ASN A 95 15.43 0.22 -32.67
C ASN A 95 16.38 0.17 -31.47
N VAL A 96 16.29 -0.88 -30.64
CA VAL A 96 17.04 -0.97 -29.38
C VAL A 96 18.42 -1.56 -29.59
N ASP A 97 18.54 -2.52 -30.52
CA ASP A 97 19.79 -3.23 -30.86
C ASP A 97 20.76 -2.38 -31.69
N SER A 98 20.30 -1.27 -32.29
CA SER A 98 21.13 -0.37 -33.09
C SER A 98 21.89 0.71 -32.28
N GLU A 99 21.60 0.86 -30.98
CA GLU A 99 22.14 1.92 -30.12
C GLU A 99 22.53 1.42 -28.72
N THR A 100 22.95 0.17 -28.56
CA THR A 100 23.55 -0.29 -27.29
C THR A 100 25.05 -0.02 -27.31
N ASN A 101 25.48 1.03 -26.62
CA ASN A 101 26.84 1.11 -26.14
C ASN A 101 27.02 0.10 -24.99
N ASP A 102 28.19 -0.52 -24.83
CA ASP A 102 28.44 -1.58 -23.84
C ASP A 102 28.17 -1.14 -22.37
N GLU A 103 28.07 0.17 -22.13
CA GLU A 103 27.84 0.76 -20.81
C GLU A 103 26.35 0.86 -20.39
N THR A 104 25.38 0.84 -21.32
CA THR A 104 23.95 1.04 -20.98
C THR A 104 23.36 -0.14 -20.21
N ILE A 105 22.74 0.09 -19.04
CA ILE A 105 22.07 -0.95 -18.24
C ILE A 105 20.76 -1.38 -18.92
N VAL A 106 20.47 -2.68 -18.97
CA VAL A 106 19.19 -3.23 -19.45
C VAL A 106 18.44 -3.89 -18.30
N LEU A 107 17.34 -3.27 -17.87
CA LEU A 107 16.42 -3.82 -16.88
C LEU A 107 15.32 -4.64 -17.55
N THR A 108 15.30 -5.94 -17.28
CA THR A 108 14.27 -6.86 -17.79
C THR A 108 13.22 -7.16 -16.72
N ILE A 109 11.96 -6.83 -17.01
CA ILE A 109 10.79 -7.12 -16.17
C ILE A 109 10.18 -8.46 -16.56
N ASP A 110 9.90 -9.32 -15.57
CA ASP A 110 9.30 -10.64 -15.72
C ASP A 110 8.11 -10.83 -14.78
N LYS A 111 6.90 -10.67 -15.32
CA LYS A 111 5.64 -10.82 -14.57
C LYS A 111 5.32 -12.26 -14.16
N THR A 112 6.05 -13.25 -14.69
CA THR A 112 5.84 -14.66 -14.33
C THR A 112 6.46 -15.02 -12.99
N VAL A 113 7.48 -14.27 -12.57
CA VAL A 113 8.10 -14.38 -11.24
C VAL A 113 7.35 -13.45 -10.29
N LYS A 114 6.84 -13.97 -9.17
CA LYS A 114 6.05 -13.23 -8.19
C LYS A 114 6.61 -13.44 -6.78
N TYR A 115 6.54 -12.39 -5.97
CA TYR A 115 6.98 -12.37 -4.58
C TYR A 115 5.84 -11.91 -3.66
N GLN A 116 6.11 -11.07 -2.67
CA GLN A 116 5.13 -10.62 -1.68
C GLN A 116 4.07 -9.66 -2.23
N LYS A 117 2.92 -9.62 -1.55
CA LYS A 117 1.86 -8.62 -1.73
C LYS A 117 2.02 -7.47 -0.75
N ILE A 118 1.84 -6.24 -1.23
CA ILE A 118 1.85 -5.04 -0.39
C ILE A 118 0.60 -4.98 0.50
N ILE A 119 0.81 -4.79 1.80
CA ILE A 119 -0.22 -4.41 2.78
C ILE A 119 -0.48 -2.91 2.66
N GLY A 120 0.58 -2.09 2.62
CA GLY A 120 0.45 -0.64 2.45
C GLY A 120 1.59 0.19 3.02
N PHE A 121 1.36 1.49 3.04
CA PHE A 121 2.27 2.52 3.53
C PHE A 121 1.50 3.55 4.36
N GLY A 122 2.13 4.11 5.38
CA GLY A 122 1.43 4.95 6.34
C GLY A 122 2.32 5.76 7.26
N GLY A 123 1.69 6.36 8.27
CA GLY A 123 2.39 6.99 9.39
C GLY A 123 1.61 6.85 10.70
N ALA A 124 2.17 7.28 11.83
CA ALA A 124 1.49 7.19 13.12
C ALA A 124 0.67 8.44 13.47
N PHE A 125 -0.53 8.21 13.98
CA PHE A 125 -1.38 9.19 14.64
C PHE A 125 -0.92 9.36 16.09
N THR A 126 0.25 9.98 16.27
CA THR A 126 0.77 10.35 17.59
C THR A 126 0.03 11.56 18.16
N ASP A 127 0.09 11.74 19.48
CA ASP A 127 -0.46 12.94 20.12
C ASP A 127 0.25 14.19 19.58
N ALA A 128 1.57 14.12 19.36
CA ALA A 128 2.35 15.20 18.76
C ALA A 128 1.83 15.59 17.36
N SER A 129 1.50 14.61 16.52
CA SER A 129 0.87 14.87 15.21
C SER A 129 -0.46 15.59 15.36
N GLY A 130 -1.29 15.18 16.33
CA GLY A 130 -2.55 15.85 16.62
C GLY A 130 -2.38 17.28 17.16
N VAL A 131 -1.37 17.53 18.01
CA VAL A 131 -1.02 18.88 18.48
C VAL A 131 -0.58 19.76 17.31
N GLY A 132 0.30 19.25 16.44
CA GLY A 132 0.76 19.95 15.24
C GLY A 132 -0.41 20.32 14.32
N LEU A 133 -1.33 19.39 14.06
CA LEU A 133 -2.52 19.64 13.26
C LEU A 133 -3.48 20.66 13.91
N ASN A 134 -3.70 20.58 15.23
CA ASN A 134 -4.55 21.52 15.97
C ASN A 134 -3.92 22.92 16.11
N SER A 135 -2.61 23.06 15.87
CA SER A 135 -1.93 24.36 15.88
C SER A 135 -2.23 25.22 14.63
N LEU A 136 -2.85 24.64 13.61
CA LEU A 136 -3.20 25.30 12.36
C LEU A 136 -4.72 25.49 12.23
N PRO A 137 -5.18 26.41 11.36
CA PRO A 137 -6.59 26.49 10.99
C PRO A 137 -7.12 25.13 10.50
N LYS A 138 -8.36 24.77 10.90
CA LYS A 138 -8.98 23.46 10.61
C LYS A 138 -8.90 23.05 9.13
N GLN A 139 -9.02 24.00 8.22
CA GLN A 139 -8.90 23.74 6.78
C GLN A 139 -7.49 23.26 6.40
N MET A 140 -6.44 23.84 6.98
CA MET A 140 -5.06 23.44 6.72
C MET A 140 -4.74 22.07 7.33
N ALA A 141 -5.20 21.80 8.55
CA ALA A 141 -5.11 20.45 9.14
C ALA A 141 -5.80 19.41 8.24
N THR A 142 -6.96 19.75 7.68
CA THR A 142 -7.67 18.89 6.72
C THR A 142 -6.86 18.70 5.43
N ASN A 143 -6.19 19.73 4.93
CA ASN A 143 -5.34 19.65 3.74
C ASN A 143 -4.15 18.71 3.99
N ILE A 144 -3.50 18.78 5.15
CA ILE A 144 -2.41 17.86 5.51
C ILE A 144 -2.88 16.40 5.51
N ILE A 145 -4.04 16.10 6.11
CA ILE A 145 -4.58 14.73 6.06
C ILE A 145 -4.93 14.32 4.62
N ARG A 146 -5.36 15.25 3.75
CA ARG A 146 -5.55 14.96 2.32
C ARG A 146 -4.24 14.74 1.58
N ASP A 147 -3.18 15.47 1.91
CA ASP A 147 -1.86 15.29 1.33
C ASP A 147 -1.35 13.87 1.58
N TYR A 148 -1.61 13.31 2.77
CA TYR A 148 -1.28 11.92 3.06
C TYR A 148 -2.27 10.93 2.42
N TYR A 149 -3.57 11.06 2.65
CA TYR A 149 -4.53 9.96 2.46
C TYR A 149 -5.42 10.08 1.22
N SER A 150 -5.46 11.24 0.54
CA SER A 150 -6.35 11.42 -0.61
C SER A 150 -5.72 10.98 -1.93
N THR A 151 -6.56 10.76 -2.95
CA THR A 151 -6.11 10.51 -4.34
C THR A 151 -5.32 11.66 -4.94
N ASN A 152 -5.48 12.88 -4.37
CA ASN A 152 -4.71 14.05 -4.79
C ASN A 152 -3.45 14.27 -3.95
N GLY A 153 -3.18 13.35 -3.01
CA GLY A 153 -1.99 13.28 -2.19
C GLY A 153 -1.19 12.02 -2.53
N ILE A 154 -0.49 11.48 -1.53
CA ILE A 154 0.36 10.29 -1.67
C ILE A 154 -0.36 8.97 -1.37
N GLU A 155 -1.67 9.00 -1.08
CA GLU A 155 -2.52 7.80 -0.92
C GLU A 155 -2.04 6.79 0.13
N TYR A 156 -1.56 7.29 1.28
CA TYR A 156 -1.40 6.47 2.48
C TYR A 156 -2.66 5.67 2.78
N ASN A 157 -2.45 4.45 3.26
CA ASN A 157 -3.53 3.52 3.58
C ASN A 157 -3.30 2.74 4.88
N ILE A 158 -2.22 3.04 5.62
CA ILE A 158 -1.94 2.50 6.95
C ILE A 158 -1.90 3.65 7.97
N GLY A 159 -2.42 3.42 9.17
CA GLY A 159 -2.24 4.29 10.33
C GLY A 159 -1.81 3.51 11.56
N ARG A 160 -0.68 3.87 12.16
CA ARG A 160 -0.28 3.36 13.47
C ARG A 160 -0.88 4.23 14.57
N VAL A 161 -1.34 3.63 15.66
CA VAL A 161 -1.97 4.37 16.77
C VAL A 161 -1.33 3.94 18.09
N PRO A 162 -0.68 4.85 18.83
CA PRO A 162 -0.25 4.56 20.18
C PRO A 162 -1.40 4.17 21.10
N ILE A 163 -1.21 3.12 21.90
CA ILE A 163 -2.15 2.70 22.94
C ILE A 163 -1.68 3.35 24.25
N GLY A 164 -2.37 4.41 24.65
CA GLY A 164 -1.91 5.33 25.69
C GLY A 164 -0.89 6.34 25.17
N GLY A 165 -0.12 6.95 26.08
CA GLY A 165 0.93 7.89 25.75
C GLY A 165 2.20 7.20 25.22
N ALA A 166 2.89 7.89 24.31
CA ALA A 166 4.21 7.53 23.80
C ALA A 166 5.24 8.60 24.23
N ASP A 167 6.47 8.51 23.73
CA ASP A 167 7.46 9.58 23.84
C ASP A 167 6.96 10.88 23.17
N PHE A 168 6.38 10.78 21.96
CA PHE A 168 5.71 11.87 21.23
C PHE A 168 4.29 12.15 21.74
N SER A 169 4.18 12.27 23.06
CA SER A 169 3.01 12.76 23.79
C SER A 169 3.36 14.01 24.59
N PRO A 170 2.38 14.90 24.88
CA PRO A 170 2.63 16.10 25.69
C PRO A 170 2.93 15.77 27.16
N ARG A 171 2.54 14.58 27.63
CA ARG A 171 2.81 14.04 28.96
C ARG A 171 2.87 12.51 28.91
N PHE A 172 3.40 11.91 29.96
CA PHE A 172 3.21 10.49 30.25
C PHE A 172 1.76 10.22 30.70
N TYR A 173 1.14 9.18 30.15
CA TYR A 173 -0.15 8.66 30.61
C TYR A 173 -0.43 7.24 30.10
N THR A 174 -1.35 6.56 30.78
CA THR A 174 -2.02 5.34 30.34
C THR A 174 -3.55 5.50 30.48
N TYR A 175 -4.31 4.45 30.17
CA TYR A 175 -5.75 4.46 30.30
C TYR A 175 -6.24 4.04 31.70
N ASP A 176 -5.36 3.66 32.62
CA ASP A 176 -5.76 3.17 33.95
C ASP A 176 -4.77 3.59 35.06
N ASP A 177 -4.48 4.89 35.12
CA ASP A 177 -3.54 5.49 36.08
C ASP A 177 -4.19 5.88 37.42
N ASP A 178 -5.52 5.99 37.49
CA ASP A 178 -6.21 6.61 38.63
C ASP A 178 -6.22 5.74 39.90
N HIS A 179 -6.20 4.41 39.76
CA HIS A 179 -6.34 3.48 40.88
C HIS A 179 -5.29 2.36 40.84
N GLN A 180 -4.43 2.34 41.86
CA GLN A 180 -3.44 1.28 42.04
C GLN A 180 -4.14 -0.06 42.28
N GLY A 181 -3.73 -1.11 41.54
CA GLY A 181 -4.27 -2.45 41.72
C GLY A 181 -5.68 -2.66 41.15
N ASP A 182 -6.11 -1.87 40.16
CA ASP A 182 -7.38 -2.08 39.46
C ASP A 182 -7.31 -3.26 38.47
N PHE A 183 -7.21 -4.48 39.02
CA PHE A 183 -7.13 -5.70 38.21
C PHE A 183 -8.38 -5.97 37.36
N LYS A 184 -9.49 -5.29 37.63
CA LYS A 184 -10.75 -5.41 36.88
C LYS A 184 -10.85 -4.37 35.76
N LEU A 185 -9.91 -3.42 35.67
CA LEU A 185 -9.96 -2.30 34.72
C LEU A 185 -11.28 -1.54 34.81
N SER A 186 -11.77 -1.33 36.04
CA SER A 186 -13.00 -0.62 36.34
C SER A 186 -12.89 0.90 36.14
N THR A 187 -11.67 1.45 36.24
CA THR A 187 -11.36 2.86 36.01
C THR A 187 -10.68 3.14 34.68
N PHE A 188 -10.56 2.10 33.84
CA PHE A 188 -10.06 2.24 32.48
C PHE A 188 -10.85 3.32 31.74
N LYS A 189 -10.15 4.33 31.22
CA LYS A 189 -10.72 5.41 30.42
C LYS A 189 -9.74 5.86 29.33
N ILE A 190 -10.27 5.95 28.12
CA ILE A 190 -9.61 6.66 27.01
C ILE A 190 -9.39 8.13 27.42
N GLN A 191 -8.23 8.70 27.10
CA GLN A 191 -7.82 10.01 27.60
C GLN A 191 -8.26 11.13 26.65
N PRO A 192 -8.24 12.40 27.10
CA PRO A 192 -8.53 13.56 26.25
C PRO A 192 -7.68 13.58 24.97
N GLU A 193 -6.41 13.19 25.06
CA GLU A 193 -5.50 13.11 23.90
C GLU A 193 -6.07 12.22 22.77
N ASP A 194 -6.70 11.09 23.09
CA ASP A 194 -7.32 10.26 22.06
C ASP A 194 -8.51 10.97 21.40
N TYR A 195 -9.38 11.59 22.19
CA TYR A 195 -10.59 12.27 21.69
C TYR A 195 -10.27 13.53 20.90
N ASP A 196 -9.26 14.29 21.32
CA ASP A 196 -8.97 15.63 20.81
C ASP A 196 -7.85 15.64 19.77
N LEU A 197 -6.92 14.68 19.83
CA LEU A 197 -5.69 14.67 19.02
C LEU A 197 -5.61 13.49 18.04
N LYS A 198 -6.23 12.33 18.32
CA LYS A 198 -6.07 11.12 17.50
C LYS A 198 -7.33 10.77 16.71
N MET A 199 -8.43 10.49 17.41
CA MET A 199 -9.69 10.03 16.81
C MET A 199 -10.25 10.97 15.74
N PRO A 200 -10.21 12.32 15.88
CA PRO A 200 -10.74 13.22 14.86
C PRO A 200 -10.02 13.06 13.51
N TYR A 201 -8.70 12.93 13.54
CA TYR A 201 -7.89 12.81 12.32
C TYR A 201 -7.88 11.39 11.75
N ILE A 202 -7.98 10.36 12.60
CA ILE A 202 -8.23 8.98 12.16
C ILE A 202 -9.55 8.92 11.39
N LYS A 203 -10.63 9.47 11.95
CA LYS A 203 -11.95 9.50 11.29
C LYS A 203 -11.93 10.29 9.98
N LEU A 204 -11.18 11.39 9.94
CA LEU A 204 -10.99 12.15 8.71
C LEU A 204 -10.26 11.32 7.64
N ALA A 205 -9.20 10.61 8.01
CA ALA A 205 -8.47 9.72 7.10
C ALA A 205 -9.33 8.53 6.65
N GLN A 206 -10.13 7.94 7.54
CA GLN A 206 -11.12 6.90 7.18
C GLN A 206 -12.12 7.43 6.14
N ASN A 207 -12.66 8.64 6.33
CA ASN A 207 -13.59 9.23 5.37
C ASN A 207 -12.92 9.49 4.00
N ILE A 208 -11.72 10.09 3.99
CA ILE A 208 -10.96 10.38 2.76
C ILE A 208 -10.63 9.09 1.99
N THR A 209 -10.29 8.01 2.69
CA THR A 209 -9.96 6.71 2.09
C THR A 209 -11.19 5.86 1.77
N ALA A 210 -12.41 6.38 1.98
CA ALA A 210 -13.65 5.62 1.87
C ALA A 210 -13.63 4.30 2.69
N ASN A 211 -13.17 4.39 3.94
CA ASN A 211 -13.00 3.31 4.91
C ASN A 211 -12.02 2.20 4.50
N LYS A 212 -11.03 2.53 3.65
CA LYS A 212 -9.95 1.60 3.26
C LYS A 212 -8.68 1.74 4.12
N LEU A 213 -8.68 2.63 5.11
CA LEU A 213 -7.59 2.80 6.06
C LEU A 213 -7.39 1.54 6.92
N THR A 214 -6.17 1.01 6.93
CA THR A 214 -5.74 -0.11 7.75
C THR A 214 -5.09 0.43 9.03
N LEU A 215 -5.69 0.19 10.19
CA LEU A 215 -5.16 0.69 11.47
C LEU A 215 -4.51 -0.43 12.28
N PHE A 216 -3.37 -0.16 12.92
CA PHE A 216 -2.85 -1.03 13.97
C PHE A 216 -2.43 -0.25 15.22
N GLY A 217 -2.60 -0.89 16.38
CA GLY A 217 -2.26 -0.31 17.68
C GLY A 217 -0.96 -0.90 18.25
N SER A 218 -0.18 -0.09 18.96
CA SER A 218 1.03 -0.52 19.67
C SER A 218 1.09 0.16 21.04
N PRO A 219 1.28 -0.54 22.16
CA PRO A 219 1.47 0.11 23.45
C PRO A 219 2.94 0.42 23.72
N TRP A 220 3.20 1.56 24.34
CA TRP A 220 4.54 1.88 24.85
C TRP A 220 4.73 1.39 26.28
N SER A 221 3.75 1.58 27.17
CA SER A 221 3.85 1.15 28.57
C SER A 221 2.51 0.66 29.11
N SER A 222 2.57 -0.27 30.05
CA SER A 222 1.45 -0.55 30.96
C SER A 222 1.27 0.58 31.98
N PRO A 223 0.11 0.65 32.67
CA PRO A 223 -0.03 1.41 33.90
C PRO A 223 1.11 1.13 34.87
N THR A 224 1.57 2.16 35.58
CA THR A 224 2.76 2.08 36.44
C THR A 224 2.61 1.04 37.56
N TRP A 225 1.39 0.87 38.06
CA TRP A 225 1.07 -0.10 39.11
C TRP A 225 1.17 -1.57 38.68
N MET A 226 1.26 -1.83 37.37
CA MET A 226 1.40 -3.19 36.82
C MET A 226 2.85 -3.64 36.64
N LYS A 227 3.83 -2.76 36.79
CA LYS A 227 5.24 -3.04 36.47
C LYS A 227 6.16 -2.72 37.65
N HIS A 228 7.30 -3.42 37.69
CA HIS A 228 8.38 -3.05 38.58
C HIS A 228 8.95 -1.68 38.18
N GLU A 229 9.35 -0.86 39.15
CA GLU A 229 10.03 0.40 38.84
C GLU A 229 11.35 0.14 38.11
N GLY A 230 11.61 0.91 37.06
CA GLY A 230 12.89 0.90 36.37
C GLY A 230 13.99 1.58 37.22
N PRO A 231 15.28 1.35 36.91
CA PRO A 231 16.40 1.89 37.69
C PRO A 231 16.52 3.43 37.64
N TYR A 232 15.73 4.12 36.80
CA TYR A 232 15.68 5.58 36.71
C TYR A 232 14.30 6.16 37.11
N GLY A 233 13.49 5.37 37.84
CA GLY A 233 12.19 5.75 38.36
C GLY A 233 11.02 4.96 37.75
N PRO A 234 9.81 5.09 38.31
CA PRO A 234 8.61 4.35 37.89
C PRO A 234 8.21 4.58 36.42
N LEU A 235 8.76 5.64 35.81
CA LEU A 235 8.46 6.10 34.45
C LEU A 235 9.47 5.63 33.39
N ASN A 236 10.61 5.08 33.80
CA ASN A 236 11.78 4.84 32.93
C ASN A 236 12.12 3.35 32.83
N GLY A 237 11.19 2.58 32.26
CA GLY A 237 11.31 1.14 32.06
C GLY A 237 10.56 0.29 33.09
N GLY A 238 11.04 -0.95 33.27
CA GLY A 238 10.40 -1.99 34.09
C GLY A 238 9.72 -3.06 33.25
N SER A 239 9.52 -4.25 33.83
CA SER A 239 8.69 -5.32 33.26
C SER A 239 7.44 -5.52 34.12
N LEU A 240 6.41 -6.16 33.56
CA LEU A 240 5.22 -6.53 34.34
C LEU A 240 5.59 -7.35 35.58
N ILE A 241 4.84 -7.16 36.66
CA ILE A 241 5.01 -7.89 37.92
C ILE A 241 4.57 -9.34 37.74
N GLY A 242 5.38 -10.29 38.21
CA GLY A 242 5.06 -11.72 38.15
C GLY A 242 5.50 -12.38 36.85
N GLN A 243 4.70 -13.35 36.37
CA GLN A 243 5.00 -14.15 35.17
C GLN A 243 3.76 -14.25 34.26
N PRO A 244 3.93 -14.53 32.95
CA PRO A 244 2.81 -14.87 32.06
C PRO A 244 1.87 -15.93 32.65
N GLY A 245 0.57 -15.77 32.45
CA GLY A 245 -0.51 -16.54 33.08
C GLY A 245 -0.95 -16.04 34.46
N GLN A 246 -0.23 -15.11 35.07
CA GLN A 246 -0.58 -14.52 36.37
C GLN A 246 -1.39 -13.23 36.24
N GLN A 247 -1.83 -12.69 37.38
CA GLN A 247 -2.83 -11.63 37.46
C GLN A 247 -2.46 -10.37 36.65
N TYR A 248 -1.23 -9.86 36.77
CA TYR A 248 -0.80 -8.65 36.07
C TYR A 248 -0.75 -8.83 34.54
N PHE A 249 -0.27 -9.98 34.06
CA PHE A 249 -0.25 -10.30 32.62
C PHE A 249 -1.66 -10.47 32.07
N LYS A 250 -2.56 -11.14 32.80
CA LYS A 250 -3.98 -11.24 32.43
C LYS A 250 -4.67 -9.89 32.38
N THR A 251 -4.40 -9.02 33.35
CA THR A 251 -4.95 -7.66 33.36
C THR A 251 -4.39 -6.86 32.19
N TRP A 252 -3.10 -6.98 31.87
CA TRP A 252 -2.51 -6.33 30.70
C TRP A 252 -3.14 -6.82 29.38
N ALA A 253 -3.38 -8.12 29.22
CA ALA A 253 -4.12 -8.64 28.06
C ALA A 253 -5.54 -8.06 27.95
N ASN A 254 -6.26 -7.94 29.06
CA ASN A 254 -7.59 -7.32 29.10
C ASN A 254 -7.55 -5.81 28.81
N TYR A 255 -6.44 -5.14 29.07
CA TYR A 255 -6.26 -3.73 28.74
C TYR A 255 -6.28 -3.50 27.22
N PHE A 256 -5.68 -4.40 26.43
CA PHE A 256 -5.81 -4.36 24.96
C PHE A 256 -7.26 -4.54 24.51
N VAL A 257 -8.01 -5.46 25.13
CA VAL A 257 -9.42 -5.67 24.82
C VAL A 257 -10.23 -4.40 25.11
N LYS A 258 -10.03 -3.77 26.27
CA LYS A 258 -10.67 -2.50 26.64
C LYS A 258 -10.35 -1.38 25.64
N PHE A 259 -9.11 -1.29 25.17
CA PHE A 259 -8.71 -0.35 24.13
C PHE A 259 -9.48 -0.60 22.82
N LEU A 260 -9.50 -1.84 22.33
CA LEU A 260 -10.18 -2.22 21.09
C LEU A 260 -11.69 -1.93 21.19
N ASP A 261 -12.33 -2.28 22.30
CA ASP A 261 -13.74 -2.02 22.56
C ASP A 261 -14.04 -0.52 22.56
N ALA A 262 -13.23 0.28 23.25
CA ALA A 262 -13.44 1.72 23.39
C ALA A 262 -13.22 2.50 22.09
N TYR A 263 -12.25 2.08 21.26
CA TYR A 263 -12.09 2.66 19.92
C TYR A 263 -13.21 2.21 18.97
N LYS A 264 -13.63 0.94 19.06
CA LYS A 264 -14.75 0.42 18.27
C LYS A 264 -16.06 1.12 18.59
N SER A 265 -16.34 1.42 19.87
CA SER A 265 -17.52 2.23 20.25
C SER A 265 -17.47 3.66 19.70
N ASN A 266 -16.29 4.12 19.30
CA ASN A 266 -16.08 5.40 18.62
C ASN A 266 -16.04 5.27 17.09
N GLY A 267 -16.37 4.09 16.52
CA GLY A 267 -16.40 3.85 15.07
C GLY A 267 -15.01 3.61 14.45
N ILE A 268 -14.00 3.30 15.27
CA ILE A 268 -12.63 3.03 14.80
C ILE A 268 -12.30 1.57 15.09
N GLU A 269 -12.13 0.79 14.03
CA GLU A 269 -11.73 -0.61 14.12
C GLU A 269 -10.27 -0.80 13.73
N PHE A 270 -9.60 -1.77 14.36
CA PHE A 270 -8.20 -2.08 14.12
C PHE A 270 -8.06 -3.35 13.29
N TRP A 271 -7.19 -3.28 12.28
CA TRP A 271 -6.74 -4.42 11.49
C TRP A 271 -5.73 -5.29 12.25
N GLY A 272 -4.94 -4.68 13.14
CA GLY A 272 -3.91 -5.39 13.87
C GLY A 272 -3.43 -4.70 15.15
N LEU A 273 -2.55 -5.39 15.86
CA LEU A 273 -1.83 -4.93 17.04
C LEU A 273 -0.38 -5.39 16.98
N THR A 274 0.55 -4.63 17.57
CA THR A 274 1.83 -5.18 18.01
C THR A 274 1.76 -5.53 19.50
N VAL A 275 2.50 -6.55 19.94
CA VAL A 275 2.45 -7.00 21.35
C VAL A 275 3.02 -5.93 22.29
N GLN A 276 4.07 -5.24 21.89
CA GLN A 276 4.74 -4.20 22.68
C GLN A 276 5.63 -3.39 21.75
N ASN A 277 5.58 -2.06 21.81
CA ASN A 277 6.57 -1.22 21.13
C ASN A 277 7.94 -1.38 21.80
N GLU A 278 8.98 -1.63 21.00
CA GLU A 278 10.39 -1.75 21.40
C GLU A 278 10.58 -2.51 22.72
N PRO A 279 10.21 -3.81 22.78
CA PRO A 279 10.42 -4.64 23.95
C PRO A 279 11.91 -4.63 24.30
N SER A 280 12.26 -3.90 25.36
CA SER A 280 13.65 -3.53 25.69
C SER A 280 14.44 -4.63 26.41
N GLY A 281 13.94 -5.88 26.39
CA GLY A 281 14.48 -6.96 27.21
C GLY A 281 14.31 -6.70 28.72
N VAL A 282 14.82 -7.61 29.55
CA VAL A 282 14.74 -7.53 31.03
C VAL A 282 15.77 -6.55 31.62
N ASN A 283 16.41 -5.71 30.80
CA ASN A 283 17.39 -4.71 31.27
C ASN A 283 16.94 -3.27 30.95
N PRO A 284 15.84 -2.81 31.57
CA PRO A 284 15.16 -1.55 31.28
C PRO A 284 15.93 -0.26 31.60
N GLY A 285 17.20 -0.33 32.01
CA GLY A 285 17.97 0.83 32.46
C GLY A 285 18.40 1.84 31.39
N LYS A 286 17.76 1.90 30.22
CA LYS A 286 18.13 2.85 29.16
C LYS A 286 16.97 3.56 28.49
N CYS A 287 15.75 3.31 28.93
CA CYS A 287 14.58 3.95 28.34
C CYS A 287 14.15 5.15 29.19
N GLY A 288 14.21 6.35 28.61
CA GLY A 288 13.86 7.62 29.27
C GLY A 288 12.47 8.14 28.87
N TRP A 289 11.59 7.25 28.40
CA TRP A 289 10.24 7.53 27.91
C TRP A 289 9.31 6.35 28.23
N ASN A 290 8.07 6.35 27.71
CA ASN A 290 7.13 5.25 27.91
C ASN A 290 7.73 3.94 27.36
N CYS A 291 7.91 2.93 28.22
CA CYS A 291 8.38 1.61 27.81
C CYS A 291 7.99 0.52 28.79
N LEU A 292 7.94 -0.71 28.28
CA LEU A 292 7.70 -1.93 29.03
C LEU A 292 8.61 -3.05 28.51
N GLY A 293 9.37 -3.64 29.42
CA GLY A 293 10.37 -4.66 29.12
C GLY A 293 9.73 -6.03 28.90
N PHE A 294 9.91 -6.57 27.70
CA PHE A 294 9.68 -7.96 27.35
C PHE A 294 10.97 -8.54 26.76
N ASN A 295 11.32 -9.76 27.15
CA ASN A 295 12.27 -10.56 26.40
C ASN A 295 11.52 -11.57 25.53
N GLU A 296 12.25 -12.34 24.72
CA GLU A 296 11.69 -13.28 23.76
C GLU A 296 10.81 -14.35 24.41
N THR A 297 11.16 -14.82 25.60
CA THR A 297 10.37 -15.81 26.34
C THR A 297 9.11 -15.21 26.96
N PHE A 298 9.19 -13.97 27.46
CA PHE A 298 8.05 -13.27 28.04
C PHE A 298 7.02 -12.93 26.97
N GLU A 299 7.44 -12.48 25.78
CA GLU A 299 6.52 -12.19 24.69
C GLU A 299 5.86 -13.48 24.19
N ARG A 300 6.65 -14.54 23.95
CA ARG A 300 6.12 -15.87 23.59
C ARG A 300 5.05 -16.36 24.57
N ASP A 301 5.37 -16.33 25.87
CA ASP A 301 4.50 -16.88 26.89
C ASP A 301 3.30 -15.97 27.16
N PHE A 302 3.45 -14.64 27.13
CA PHE A 302 2.34 -13.69 27.23
C PHE A 302 1.34 -13.88 26.09
N VAL A 303 1.82 -14.05 24.86
CA VAL A 303 0.95 -14.27 23.69
C VAL A 303 0.14 -15.56 23.84
N LYS A 304 0.77 -16.70 24.18
CA LYS A 304 0.03 -17.98 24.26
C LYS A 304 -0.83 -18.13 25.52
N MET A 305 -0.42 -17.54 26.65
CA MET A 305 -1.07 -17.75 27.95
C MET A 305 -2.12 -16.68 28.27
N ASP A 306 -1.96 -15.45 27.77
CA ASP A 306 -2.79 -14.31 28.17
C ASP A 306 -3.38 -13.56 26.97
N LEU A 307 -2.56 -12.91 26.13
CA LEU A 307 -3.04 -11.99 25.10
C LEU A 307 -3.85 -12.68 24.00
N GLY A 308 -3.33 -13.76 23.41
CA GLY A 308 -4.02 -14.52 22.38
C GLY A 308 -5.37 -15.07 22.85
N PRO A 309 -5.42 -15.78 24.00
CA PRO A 309 -6.68 -16.23 24.60
C PRO A 309 -7.66 -15.09 24.92
N ALA A 310 -7.20 -13.97 25.48
CA ALA A 310 -8.06 -12.83 25.83
C ALA A 310 -8.68 -12.18 24.59
N LEU A 311 -7.86 -11.92 23.55
CA LEU A 311 -8.32 -11.39 22.28
C LEU A 311 -9.36 -12.32 21.63
N LYS A 312 -9.07 -13.64 21.60
CA LYS A 312 -10.02 -14.63 21.07
C LYS A 312 -11.33 -14.66 21.84
N ALA A 313 -11.29 -14.64 23.17
CA ALA A 313 -12.47 -14.65 24.02
C ALA A 313 -13.34 -13.39 23.83
N ALA A 314 -12.71 -12.24 23.54
CA ALA A 314 -13.38 -10.98 23.27
C ALA A 314 -13.88 -10.83 21.81
N GLY A 315 -13.66 -11.83 20.95
CA GLY A 315 -14.08 -11.78 19.54
C GLY A 315 -13.07 -11.12 18.58
N TYR A 316 -11.85 -10.86 19.05
CA TYR A 316 -10.70 -10.36 18.28
C TYR A 316 -9.69 -11.47 17.98
N GLY A 317 -10.18 -12.68 17.71
CA GLY A 317 -9.33 -13.84 17.44
C GLY A 317 -8.49 -13.71 16.15
N PRO A 318 -7.62 -14.70 15.86
CA PRO A 318 -6.73 -14.69 14.68
C PRO A 318 -7.45 -14.52 13.33
N ASP A 319 -8.72 -14.89 13.22
CA ASP A 319 -9.51 -14.70 12.01
C ASP A 319 -10.01 -13.24 11.82
N LYS A 320 -9.86 -12.39 12.83
CA LYS A 320 -10.37 -11.00 12.86
C LYS A 320 -9.29 -9.94 13.01
N LEU A 321 -8.21 -10.24 13.72
CA LEU A 321 -7.19 -9.26 14.10
C LEU A 321 -5.78 -9.83 13.92
N ASN A 322 -4.92 -9.07 13.24
CA ASN A 322 -3.53 -9.46 12.99
C ASN A 322 -2.66 -9.07 14.18
N LEU A 323 -2.11 -10.06 14.88
CA LEU A 323 -1.13 -9.81 15.93
C LEU A 323 0.30 -9.91 15.37
N MET A 324 1.09 -8.88 15.64
CA MET A 324 2.49 -8.76 15.23
C MET A 324 3.41 -8.79 16.46
N ILE A 325 4.54 -9.47 16.32
CA ILE A 325 5.56 -9.59 17.38
C ILE A 325 6.80 -8.75 17.08
N TYR A 326 7.70 -8.65 18.06
CA TYR A 326 9.01 -8.00 18.01
C TYR A 326 8.97 -6.46 18.04
N ASP A 327 8.41 -5.79 17.02
CA ASP A 327 8.20 -4.33 16.94
C ASP A 327 9.39 -3.51 17.50
N ASN A 328 10.62 -3.84 17.05
CA ASN A 328 11.86 -3.23 17.53
C ASN A 328 12.88 -3.04 16.39
N GLY A 329 13.94 -2.28 16.65
CA GLY A 329 15.08 -2.12 15.75
C GLY A 329 15.75 -3.47 15.42
N PRO A 330 16.30 -3.63 14.21
CA PRO A 330 16.87 -4.87 13.72
C PRO A 330 18.31 -5.05 14.21
N TRP A 331 18.45 -5.41 15.49
CA TRP A 331 19.72 -5.52 16.21
C TRP A 331 20.49 -6.81 15.89
N GLY A 332 20.46 -7.26 14.63
CA GLY A 332 21.15 -8.47 14.13
C GLY A 332 20.65 -9.76 14.79
N PRO A 333 21.53 -10.64 15.30
CA PRO A 333 21.15 -11.95 15.85
C PRO A 333 20.10 -11.92 16.96
N ALA A 334 19.95 -10.79 17.66
CA ALA A 334 18.91 -10.61 18.67
C ALA A 334 17.50 -10.65 18.06
N MET A 335 17.30 -10.08 16.87
CA MET A 335 16.04 -10.13 16.14
C MET A 335 15.67 -11.57 15.78
N ALA A 336 16.60 -12.28 15.12
CA ALA A 336 16.39 -13.66 14.71
C ALA A 336 16.04 -14.55 15.91
N LYS A 337 16.83 -14.48 16.99
CA LYS A 337 16.56 -15.25 18.23
C LYS A 337 15.18 -14.95 18.81
N PHE A 338 14.78 -13.68 18.83
CA PHE A 338 13.50 -13.27 19.39
C PHE A 338 12.33 -13.87 18.61
N ILE A 339 12.37 -13.71 17.29
CA ILE A 339 11.34 -14.21 16.39
C ILE A 339 11.29 -15.74 16.42
N GLU A 340 12.43 -16.41 16.37
CA GLU A 340 12.52 -17.86 16.44
C GLU A 340 11.93 -18.41 17.74
N THR A 341 12.24 -17.79 18.88
CA THR A 341 11.68 -18.21 20.17
C THR A 341 10.16 -18.13 20.19
N CYS A 342 9.57 -17.13 19.54
CA CYS A 342 8.12 -16.96 19.49
C CYS A 342 7.45 -17.88 18.46
N LEU A 343 8.05 -18.05 17.28
CA LEU A 343 7.43 -18.77 16.16
C LEU A 343 7.73 -20.29 16.16
N ASP A 344 8.80 -20.75 16.80
CA ASP A 344 9.05 -22.18 17.00
C ASP A 344 8.09 -22.81 18.03
N ASP A 345 7.46 -22.00 18.89
CA ASP A 345 6.41 -22.45 19.80
C ASP A 345 5.05 -22.41 19.10
N SER A 346 4.54 -23.58 18.70
CA SER A 346 3.25 -23.71 18.00
C SER A 346 2.05 -23.14 18.77
N GLU A 347 2.09 -23.12 20.11
CA GLU A 347 1.00 -22.57 20.93
C GLU A 347 0.99 -21.03 20.91
N THR A 348 2.14 -20.41 20.67
CA THR A 348 2.28 -18.98 20.43
C THR A 348 2.01 -18.65 18.95
N ALA A 349 2.65 -19.38 18.03
CA ALA A 349 2.62 -19.12 16.60
C ALA A 349 1.20 -19.07 16.01
N LYS A 350 0.26 -19.87 16.54
CA LYS A 350 -1.15 -19.87 16.09
C LYS A 350 -1.89 -18.55 16.28
N TYR A 351 -1.35 -17.63 17.08
CA TYR A 351 -1.89 -16.27 17.26
C TYR A 351 -1.15 -15.21 16.43
N ILE A 352 0.03 -15.51 15.90
CA ILE A 352 0.93 -14.53 15.28
C ILE A 352 0.75 -14.53 13.76
N HIS A 353 0.57 -13.34 13.19
CA HIS A 353 0.38 -13.16 11.76
C HIS A 353 1.58 -12.51 11.08
N GLY A 354 2.34 -11.71 11.84
CA GLY A 354 3.45 -10.98 11.26
C GLY A 354 4.57 -10.64 12.23
N ILE A 355 5.69 -10.28 11.63
CA ILE A 355 6.92 -9.81 12.25
C ILE A 355 7.00 -8.31 11.99
N ALA A 356 6.98 -7.52 13.05
CA ALA A 356 7.15 -6.07 13.01
C ALA A 356 8.59 -5.70 13.36
N TYR A 357 9.17 -4.70 12.69
CA TYR A 357 10.49 -4.15 13.02
C TYR A 357 10.59 -2.68 12.65
N HIS A 358 11.56 -1.97 13.25
CA HIS A 358 11.81 -0.55 13.03
C HIS A 358 12.97 -0.33 12.05
N CYS A 359 13.20 0.89 11.55
CA CYS A 359 14.35 1.16 10.68
C CYS A 359 15.67 1.48 11.44
N TYR A 360 15.63 1.57 12.77
CA TYR A 360 16.77 1.98 13.59
C TYR A 360 17.78 0.84 13.77
N GLY A 361 18.70 0.67 12.81
CA GLY A 361 19.73 -0.37 12.87
C GLY A 361 20.95 -0.08 11.99
N ASN A 362 22.02 -0.87 12.17
CA ASN A 362 23.33 -0.62 11.56
C ASN A 362 23.50 -1.25 10.15
N GLY A 363 22.41 -1.46 9.41
CA GLY A 363 22.45 -1.81 7.99
C GLY A 363 22.61 -3.28 7.61
N GLN A 364 22.45 -4.22 8.56
CA GLN A 364 22.59 -5.67 8.31
C GLN A 364 21.27 -6.45 8.47
N VAL A 365 20.15 -5.81 8.10
CA VAL A 365 18.80 -6.33 8.34
C VAL A 365 18.37 -7.29 7.21
N TRP A 366 18.88 -7.07 6.01
CA TRP A 366 18.35 -7.70 4.79
C TRP A 366 18.51 -9.21 4.76
N ASP A 367 19.69 -9.70 5.16
CA ASP A 367 19.97 -11.15 5.27
C ASP A 367 19.06 -11.80 6.32
N ASP A 368 18.79 -11.11 7.43
CA ASP A 368 17.89 -11.57 8.47
C ASP A 368 16.44 -11.65 7.94
N LEU A 369 15.96 -10.65 7.17
CA LEU A 369 14.61 -10.67 6.58
C LEU A 369 14.43 -11.82 5.58
N GLU A 370 15.44 -12.09 4.74
CA GLU A 370 15.41 -13.23 3.81
C GLU A 370 15.39 -14.57 4.55
N LEU A 371 16.23 -14.71 5.58
CA LEU A 371 16.27 -15.92 6.40
C LEU A 371 14.94 -16.16 7.12
N LEU A 372 14.37 -15.10 7.70
CA LEU A 372 13.09 -15.14 8.40
C LEU A 372 11.95 -15.51 7.45
N HIS A 373 11.88 -14.90 6.26
CA HIS A 373 10.85 -15.27 5.28
C HIS A 373 11.00 -16.73 4.83
N LYS A 374 12.24 -17.19 4.59
CA LYS A 374 12.50 -18.58 4.21
C LYS A 374 12.06 -19.58 5.30
N ARG A 375 12.24 -19.24 6.57
CA ARG A 375 11.87 -20.09 7.71
C ARG A 375 10.38 -20.00 8.06
N TYR A 376 9.79 -18.83 7.92
CA TYR A 376 8.41 -18.50 8.32
C TYR A 376 7.65 -17.86 7.15
N PRO A 377 7.41 -18.59 6.05
CA PRO A 377 6.87 -18.03 4.81
C PRO A 377 5.41 -17.57 4.92
N ASP A 378 4.66 -18.08 5.91
CA ASP A 378 3.26 -17.73 6.13
C ASP A 378 3.09 -16.40 6.90
N GLN A 379 4.13 -15.98 7.62
CA GLN A 379 4.16 -14.75 8.40
C GLN A 379 4.55 -13.58 7.51
N PHE A 380 3.78 -12.49 7.56
CA PHE A 380 4.18 -11.28 6.87
C PHE A 380 5.27 -10.53 7.64
N VAL A 381 6.10 -9.79 6.93
CA VAL A 381 7.15 -8.95 7.51
C VAL A 381 6.83 -7.50 7.18
N MET A 382 6.91 -6.60 8.15
CA MET A 382 6.50 -5.20 7.98
C MET A 382 7.36 -4.25 8.81
N SER A 383 7.80 -3.15 8.21
CA SER A 383 8.41 -2.05 8.96
C SER A 383 7.30 -1.18 9.56
N THR A 384 7.27 -1.08 10.88
CA THR A 384 6.18 -0.47 11.66
C THR A 384 6.52 0.89 12.23
N GLU A 385 7.79 1.29 12.19
CA GLU A 385 8.25 2.60 12.62
C GLU A 385 9.58 2.98 11.94
N CYS A 386 9.67 4.22 11.48
CA CYS A 386 10.92 4.82 11.07
C CYS A 386 10.88 6.35 11.19
N CYS A 387 12.01 6.96 11.54
CA CYS A 387 12.20 8.42 11.47
C CYS A 387 13.68 8.78 11.26
N GLN A 388 13.96 10.05 10.94
CA GLN A 388 15.32 10.62 10.95
C GLN A 388 15.47 11.68 12.05
N GLU A 389 16.72 12.06 12.31
CA GLU A 389 17.10 13.09 13.31
C GLU A 389 16.57 12.85 14.73
N PHE A 390 16.31 11.59 15.10
CA PHE A 390 15.90 11.24 16.45
C PHE A 390 17.04 11.46 17.44
N SER A 391 16.90 12.46 18.31
CA SER A 391 17.94 12.79 19.28
C SER A 391 17.39 13.40 20.56
N LYS A 392 18.10 13.17 21.68
CA LYS A 392 17.93 13.96 22.90
C LYS A 392 18.55 15.32 22.66
N ARG A 393 17.77 16.38 22.82
CA ARG A 393 18.28 17.73 22.63
C ARG A 393 18.86 18.32 23.91
N ALA A 394 20.10 18.80 23.81
CA ALA A 394 20.69 19.68 24.82
C ALA A 394 20.12 21.11 24.74
N THR A 395 19.67 21.54 23.56
CA THR A 395 19.04 22.85 23.32
C THR A 395 17.91 22.73 22.29
N ARG A 396 16.82 23.49 22.49
CA ARG A 396 15.68 23.55 21.58
C ARG A 396 16.05 24.38 20.34
N THR A 397 16.19 23.74 19.18
CA THR A 397 16.58 24.39 17.92
C THR A 397 15.53 24.13 16.84
N VAL A 398 15.50 24.96 15.80
CA VAL A 398 14.60 24.73 14.66
C VAL A 398 15.13 23.57 13.81
N MET A 399 14.25 22.69 13.33
CA MET A 399 14.59 21.62 12.41
C MET A 399 15.09 22.19 11.09
N GLU A 400 16.15 21.60 10.58
CA GLU A 400 16.70 21.95 9.28
C GLU A 400 15.98 21.16 8.18
N LEU A 401 15.20 21.86 7.36
CA LEU A 401 14.44 21.23 6.27
C LEU A 401 15.23 21.21 4.96
N GLY A 402 14.87 20.30 4.05
CA GLY A 402 15.52 20.17 2.75
C GLY A 402 16.92 19.57 2.83
N VAL A 403 17.15 18.66 3.78
CA VAL A 403 18.37 17.85 3.87
C VAL A 403 18.21 16.64 2.96
N TRP A 404 18.94 16.60 1.85
CA TRP A 404 18.72 15.57 0.82
C TRP A 404 19.07 14.16 1.31
N ASP A 405 20.00 14.05 2.26
CA ASP A 405 20.40 12.76 2.82
C ASP A 405 19.27 12.04 3.56
N HIS A 406 18.28 12.75 4.11
CA HIS A 406 17.09 12.14 4.69
C HIS A 406 16.23 11.45 3.61
N ALA A 407 16.01 12.14 2.49
CA ALA A 407 15.33 11.55 1.33
C ALA A 407 16.09 10.33 0.78
N GLN A 408 17.42 10.40 0.70
CA GLN A 408 18.25 9.26 0.29
C GLN A 408 18.11 8.08 1.26
N SER A 409 18.12 8.36 2.57
CA SER A 409 17.95 7.34 3.60
C SER A 409 16.62 6.60 3.45
N TYR A 410 15.52 7.34 3.30
CA TYR A 410 14.17 6.77 3.10
C TYR A 410 14.08 5.98 1.80
N ALA A 411 14.62 6.51 0.70
CA ALA A 411 14.58 5.84 -0.59
C ALA A 411 15.32 4.50 -0.54
N ARG A 412 16.53 4.49 0.03
CA ARG A 412 17.34 3.28 0.21
C ARG A 412 16.69 2.28 1.15
N ASP A 413 16.18 2.74 2.29
CA ASP A 413 15.56 1.87 3.28
C ASP A 413 14.33 1.19 2.67
N ILE A 414 13.33 1.94 2.19
CA ILE A 414 12.10 1.37 1.62
C ILE A 414 12.40 0.45 0.43
N MET A 415 13.31 0.85 -0.47
CA MET A 415 13.75 0.02 -1.60
C MET A 415 14.29 -1.34 -1.12
N SER A 416 15.21 -1.31 -0.15
CA SER A 416 15.84 -2.51 0.40
C SER A 416 14.82 -3.38 1.13
N ASN A 417 13.94 -2.79 1.94
CA ASN A 417 12.84 -3.50 2.61
C ASN A 417 11.97 -4.26 1.58
N LEU A 418 11.54 -3.58 0.51
CA LEU A 418 10.73 -4.18 -0.54
C LEU A 418 11.47 -5.26 -1.33
N GLN A 419 12.79 -5.18 -1.43
CA GLN A 419 13.63 -6.23 -2.02
C GLN A 419 13.75 -7.49 -1.14
N HIS A 420 13.43 -7.41 0.15
CA HIS A 420 13.58 -8.49 1.13
C HIS A 420 12.26 -8.79 1.86
N TRP A 421 11.21 -9.08 1.09
CA TRP A 421 9.89 -9.59 1.55
C TRP A 421 9.03 -8.69 2.43
N THR A 422 9.49 -7.49 2.77
CA THR A 422 8.68 -6.53 3.52
C THR A 422 7.43 -6.15 2.75
N ARG A 423 6.28 -6.17 3.43
CA ARG A 423 4.94 -5.95 2.88
C ARG A 423 4.36 -4.58 3.20
N GLY A 424 4.99 -3.81 4.08
CA GLY A 424 4.58 -2.44 4.37
C GLY A 424 5.64 -1.65 5.13
N TRP A 425 5.49 -0.33 5.13
CA TRP A 425 6.44 0.60 5.75
C TRP A 425 5.69 1.79 6.34
N VAL A 426 5.99 2.13 7.59
CA VAL A 426 5.23 3.11 8.38
C VAL A 426 6.17 4.17 8.94
N GLU A 427 5.95 5.41 8.51
CA GLU A 427 6.56 6.61 9.07
C GLU A 427 6.18 6.75 10.55
N TRP A 428 7.08 7.35 11.34
CA TRP A 428 6.77 7.61 12.73
C TRP A 428 5.73 8.74 12.89
N ASN A 429 6.15 10.00 12.95
CA ASN A 429 5.20 11.10 13.14
C ASN A 429 4.70 11.60 11.78
N LEU A 430 3.37 11.67 11.60
CA LEU A 430 2.79 12.29 10.39
C LEU A 430 3.15 13.78 10.30
N VAL A 431 3.12 14.46 11.45
CA VAL A 431 3.32 15.91 11.54
C VAL A 431 4.07 16.24 12.82
N LEU A 432 5.03 17.15 12.75
CA LEU A 432 5.65 17.78 13.92
C LEU A 432 5.73 19.30 13.72
N ASP A 433 5.97 20.05 14.78
CA ASP A 433 6.25 21.48 14.64
C ASP A 433 7.67 21.73 14.10
N MET A 434 8.04 22.99 13.90
CA MET A 434 9.38 23.38 13.46
C MET A 434 10.51 23.01 14.45
N TYR A 435 10.21 22.50 15.63
CA TYR A 435 11.18 22.02 16.61
C TYR A 435 11.20 20.48 16.72
N GLY A 436 10.36 19.77 15.97
CA GLY A 436 10.26 18.31 16.05
C GLY A 436 9.52 17.85 17.31
N GLU A 437 8.57 18.63 17.79
CA GLU A 437 7.87 18.54 19.09
C GLU A 437 6.33 18.50 18.91
N PRO A 438 5.54 18.24 19.99
CA PRO A 438 5.92 17.98 21.39
C PRO A 438 6.43 16.56 21.65
N ASN A 439 7.29 16.44 22.65
CA ASN A 439 7.77 15.18 23.19
C ASN A 439 8.11 15.37 24.68
N TRP A 440 7.40 14.68 25.57
CA TRP A 440 7.57 14.89 27.01
C TRP A 440 8.92 14.38 27.54
N ALA A 441 9.59 13.50 26.80
CA ALA A 441 10.91 12.94 27.13
C ALA A 441 12.08 13.81 26.63
N ASN A 442 11.80 15.04 26.18
CA ASN A 442 12.79 16.00 25.68
C ASN A 442 13.61 15.45 24.48
N MET A 443 12.92 14.73 23.60
CA MET A 443 13.44 14.24 22.33
C MET A 443 12.81 15.01 21.17
N SER A 444 13.43 14.92 20.01
CA SER A 444 12.87 15.46 18.78
C SER A 444 13.17 14.53 17.63
N ALA A 445 12.33 14.59 16.59
CA ALA A 445 12.54 13.88 15.34
C ALA A 445 12.13 14.76 14.15
N LEU A 446 12.58 14.35 12.97
CA LEU A 446 12.03 14.81 11.71
C LEU A 446 10.68 14.12 11.44
N ALA A 447 9.73 14.85 10.86
CA ALA A 447 8.54 14.32 10.22
C ALA A 447 8.53 14.73 8.73
N PRO A 448 7.85 13.99 7.83
CA PRO A 448 7.77 14.40 6.43
C PRO A 448 7.04 15.73 6.22
N ILE A 449 6.18 16.13 7.16
CA ILE A 449 5.55 17.45 7.20
C ILE A 449 5.85 18.15 8.53
N HIS A 450 6.35 19.38 8.44
CA HIS A 450 6.55 20.27 9.58
C HIS A 450 5.59 21.47 9.55
N VAL A 451 5.02 21.84 10.70
CA VAL A 451 4.09 22.98 10.82
C VAL A 451 4.75 24.20 11.43
N ASN A 452 4.46 25.36 10.84
CA ASN A 452 4.83 26.66 11.37
C ASN A 452 3.55 27.47 11.64
N HIS A 453 3.05 27.36 12.87
CA HIS A 453 1.81 28.01 13.30
C HIS A 453 1.90 29.54 13.32
N THR A 454 3.08 30.13 13.55
CA THR A 454 3.22 31.60 13.54
C THR A 454 3.10 32.17 12.13
N ALA A 455 3.51 31.42 11.11
CA ALA A 455 3.37 31.77 9.71
C ALA A 455 2.02 31.32 9.10
N ASN A 456 1.24 30.48 9.78
CA ASN A 456 0.13 29.71 9.18
C ASN A 456 0.58 28.99 7.89
N GLU A 457 1.70 28.27 7.99
CA GLU A 457 2.28 27.49 6.92
C GLU A 457 2.59 26.06 7.42
N TYR A 458 2.64 25.11 6.48
CA TYR A 458 3.28 23.83 6.70
C TYR A 458 4.18 23.50 5.51
N TYR A 459 5.18 22.66 5.77
CA TYR A 459 6.25 22.38 4.84
C TYR A 459 6.31 20.88 4.58
N LYS A 460 6.19 20.49 3.30
CA LYS A 460 6.42 19.12 2.86
C LYS A 460 7.90 18.98 2.53
N ASP A 461 8.62 18.22 3.35
CA ASP A 461 10.03 17.95 3.12
C ASP A 461 10.23 16.92 2.00
N SER A 462 11.46 16.79 1.51
CA SER A 462 11.82 15.83 0.46
C SER A 462 11.42 14.38 0.79
N THR A 463 11.44 13.99 2.06
CA THR A 463 10.98 12.67 2.55
C THR A 463 9.52 12.38 2.22
N PHE A 464 8.63 13.37 2.28
CA PHE A 464 7.20 13.23 1.91
C PHE A 464 7.05 12.73 0.46
N TYR A 465 7.85 13.27 -0.45
CA TYR A 465 7.80 12.90 -1.86
C TYR A 465 8.46 11.55 -2.14
N ILE A 466 9.50 11.18 -1.39
CA ILE A 466 10.08 9.83 -1.44
C ILE A 466 9.05 8.79 -0.99
N LEU A 467 8.33 9.05 0.10
CA LEU A 467 7.23 8.20 0.54
C LEU A 467 6.13 8.09 -0.54
N GLY A 468 5.88 9.18 -1.27
CA GLY A 468 4.95 9.22 -2.40
C GLY A 468 5.32 8.34 -3.59
N HIS A 469 6.61 8.12 -3.87
CA HIS A 469 7.07 7.18 -4.92
C HIS A 469 6.66 5.73 -4.67
N TYR A 470 6.39 5.38 -3.40
CA TYR A 470 5.92 4.05 -3.01
C TYR A 470 4.42 4.05 -2.76
N SER A 471 3.96 4.82 -1.78
CA SER A 471 2.55 4.82 -1.32
C SER A 471 1.54 5.09 -2.44
N LYS A 472 1.81 6.07 -3.30
CA LYS A 472 0.88 6.47 -4.37
C LYS A 472 0.75 5.44 -5.49
N PHE A 473 1.83 4.71 -5.76
CA PHE A 473 1.93 3.80 -6.90
C PHE A 473 1.74 2.33 -6.50
N LEU A 474 2.04 1.97 -5.26
CA LEU A 474 1.99 0.62 -4.71
C LEU A 474 0.80 0.49 -3.76
N VAL A 475 -0.41 0.44 -4.33
CA VAL A 475 -1.65 0.24 -3.57
C VAL A 475 -1.68 -1.13 -2.89
N LYS A 476 -2.56 -1.31 -1.88
CA LYS A 476 -2.84 -2.61 -1.25
C LYS A 476 -3.01 -3.72 -2.30
N ASP A 477 -2.43 -4.88 -2.03
CA ASP A 477 -2.40 -6.07 -2.88
C ASP A 477 -1.58 -5.96 -4.17
N SER A 478 -0.81 -4.88 -4.36
CA SER A 478 0.24 -4.84 -5.40
C SER A 478 1.23 -5.98 -5.18
N VAL A 479 1.56 -6.70 -6.24
CA VAL A 479 2.42 -7.89 -6.19
C VAL A 479 3.80 -7.52 -6.71
N ARG A 480 4.86 -7.75 -5.92
CA ARG A 480 6.24 -7.61 -6.41
C ARG A 480 6.50 -8.69 -7.48
N ILE A 481 7.12 -8.29 -8.57
CA ILE A 481 7.46 -9.16 -9.71
C ILE A 481 8.96 -9.19 -9.98
N GLY A 482 9.39 -10.14 -10.81
CA GLY A 482 10.78 -10.23 -11.24
C GLY A 482 11.23 -8.98 -12.02
N ALA A 483 12.38 -8.44 -11.64
CA ALA A 483 13.12 -7.45 -12.41
C ALA A 483 14.61 -7.79 -12.27
N ASN A 484 15.35 -7.81 -13.38
CA ASN A 484 16.77 -8.12 -13.38
C ASN A 484 17.52 -7.17 -14.32
N ALA A 485 18.59 -6.57 -13.82
CA ALA A 485 19.58 -5.88 -14.62
C ALA A 485 20.53 -6.89 -15.27
N ASP A 486 20.92 -6.65 -16.51
CA ASP A 486 21.94 -7.41 -17.24
C ASP A 486 23.34 -7.28 -16.61
N LYS A 487 23.59 -6.17 -15.92
CA LYS A 487 24.83 -5.87 -15.20
C LYS A 487 24.53 -5.30 -13.82
N SER A 488 25.35 -5.65 -12.84
CA SER A 488 25.31 -5.01 -11.52
C SER A 488 25.93 -3.62 -11.61
N VAL A 489 25.22 -2.61 -11.13
CA VAL A 489 25.75 -1.26 -10.99
C VAL A 489 25.58 -0.85 -9.53
N ASN A 490 26.71 -0.69 -8.84
CA ASN A 490 26.74 -0.06 -7.54
C ASN A 490 26.00 1.28 -7.64
N ASP A 491 25.20 1.61 -6.63
CA ASP A 491 24.46 2.88 -6.56
C ASP A 491 23.25 2.99 -7.51
N PHE A 492 22.76 1.86 -8.04
CA PHE A 492 21.52 1.79 -8.81
C PHE A 492 20.62 0.67 -8.27
N SER A 493 19.43 1.01 -7.81
CA SER A 493 18.49 0.05 -7.20
C SER A 493 17.10 0.18 -7.80
N TYR A 494 16.38 -0.93 -7.86
CA TYR A 494 15.07 -0.99 -8.51
C TYR A 494 14.19 -2.10 -7.92
N VAL A 495 12.88 -1.88 -8.01
CA VAL A 495 11.85 -2.87 -7.69
C VAL A 495 10.68 -2.70 -8.66
N ALA A 496 10.07 -3.82 -9.06
CA ALA A 496 8.94 -3.83 -9.97
C ALA A 496 7.72 -4.51 -9.33
N PHE A 497 6.53 -3.98 -9.64
CA PHE A 497 5.26 -4.44 -9.12
C PHE A 497 4.17 -4.48 -10.20
N VAL A 498 3.14 -5.28 -9.96
CA VAL A 498 1.86 -5.22 -10.69
C VAL A 498 0.77 -4.77 -9.73
N ARG A 499 0.03 -3.72 -10.11
CA ARG A 499 -1.14 -3.24 -9.38
C ARG A 499 -2.36 -4.12 -9.65
N PRO A 500 -3.18 -4.46 -8.63
CA PRO A 500 -4.27 -5.43 -8.77
C PRO A 500 -5.49 -4.90 -9.56
N ASN A 501 -5.72 -3.58 -9.57
CA ASN A 501 -6.95 -3.00 -10.11
C ASN A 501 -6.91 -2.75 -11.62
N ASP A 502 -5.76 -2.33 -12.14
CA ASP A 502 -5.57 -1.94 -13.54
C ASP A 502 -4.50 -2.77 -14.28
N ASN A 503 -3.89 -3.72 -13.56
CA ASN A 503 -2.80 -4.57 -14.03
C ASN A 503 -1.61 -3.75 -14.57
N ALA A 504 -1.43 -2.52 -14.07
CA ALA A 504 -0.31 -1.67 -14.46
C ALA A 504 1.00 -2.17 -13.84
N THR A 505 2.06 -2.18 -14.65
CA THR A 505 3.42 -2.36 -14.17
C THR A 505 3.90 -1.06 -13.54
N VAL A 506 4.42 -1.13 -12.32
CA VAL A 506 5.11 -0.02 -11.66
C VAL A 506 6.57 -0.43 -11.49
N LEU A 507 7.50 0.40 -11.95
CA LEU A 507 8.92 0.25 -11.70
C LEU A 507 9.38 1.46 -10.89
N VAL A 508 9.90 1.22 -9.70
CA VAL A 508 10.58 2.25 -8.90
C VAL A 508 12.07 2.09 -9.12
N VAL A 509 12.74 3.18 -9.46
CA VAL A 509 14.20 3.22 -9.70
C VAL A 509 14.80 4.30 -8.82
N TYR A 510 15.94 3.97 -8.22
CA TYR A 510 16.73 4.88 -7.41
C TYR A 510 18.16 4.92 -7.92
N ASN A 511 18.64 6.13 -8.23
CA ASN A 511 20.01 6.41 -8.65
C ASN A 511 20.70 7.21 -7.54
N LEU A 512 21.70 6.61 -6.91
CA LEU A 512 22.51 7.18 -5.83
C LEU A 512 23.67 8.05 -6.35
N LYS A 513 23.94 8.04 -7.66
CA LYS A 513 25.03 8.84 -8.23
C LYS A 513 24.59 10.29 -8.44
N ASP A 514 25.55 11.19 -8.28
CA ASP A 514 25.41 12.61 -8.65
C ASP A 514 25.42 12.84 -10.17
N LYS A 515 25.42 11.78 -10.98
CA LYS A 515 25.41 11.83 -12.44
C LYS A 515 24.19 11.08 -13.00
N PRO A 516 23.59 11.55 -14.10
CA PRO A 516 22.57 10.80 -14.82
C PRO A 516 23.08 9.40 -15.19
N GLN A 517 22.22 8.40 -14.99
CA GLN A 517 22.47 7.01 -15.40
C GLN A 517 21.45 6.66 -16.49
N GLU A 518 21.93 6.42 -17.70
CA GLU A 518 21.08 5.90 -18.77
C GLU A 518 20.86 4.39 -18.58
N PHE A 519 19.61 3.98 -18.78
CA PHE A 519 19.21 2.57 -18.75
C PHE A 519 18.01 2.33 -19.67
N LYS A 520 17.86 1.08 -20.12
CA LYS A 520 16.77 0.58 -20.96
C LYS A 520 15.88 -0.33 -20.13
N ILE A 521 14.58 -0.33 -20.40
CA ILE A 521 13.61 -1.22 -19.75
C ILE A 521 13.01 -2.14 -20.81
N VAL A 522 13.04 -3.45 -20.56
CA VAL A 522 12.44 -4.49 -21.39
C VAL A 522 11.38 -5.21 -20.57
N ASP A 523 10.10 -5.05 -20.90
CA ASP A 523 9.03 -5.85 -20.29
C ASP A 523 8.78 -7.09 -21.16
N LYS A 524 9.11 -8.30 -20.66
CA LYS A 524 8.93 -9.57 -21.40
C LYS A 524 7.48 -9.82 -21.82
N SER A 525 6.51 -9.23 -21.11
CA SER A 525 5.09 -9.38 -21.45
C SER A 525 4.64 -8.44 -22.57
N VAL A 526 5.42 -7.40 -22.85
CA VAL A 526 5.26 -6.57 -24.05
C VAL A 526 5.95 -7.32 -25.18
N VAL A 527 5.27 -8.37 -25.66
CA VAL A 527 5.69 -9.10 -26.86
C VAL A 527 5.71 -8.13 -28.04
N GLU A 528 6.69 -8.34 -28.93
CA GLU A 528 6.88 -7.69 -30.22
C GLU A 528 5.56 -7.31 -30.91
N SER A 529 5.60 -6.21 -31.68
CA SER A 529 4.54 -5.79 -32.61
C SER A 529 3.65 -6.95 -33.06
N ARG A 530 2.37 -6.88 -32.68
CA ARG A 530 1.25 -7.78 -33.06
C ARG A 530 1.63 -8.78 -34.14
N ARG A 531 1.66 -10.07 -33.81
CA ARG A 531 1.76 -11.12 -34.83
C ARG A 531 0.42 -11.24 -35.54
N GLU A 532 0.35 -10.70 -36.75
CA GLU A 532 -0.84 -10.80 -37.58
C GLU A 532 -1.08 -12.24 -38.02
N CYS A 533 -2.35 -12.65 -38.07
CA CYS A 533 -2.77 -13.95 -38.58
C CYS A 533 -2.13 -14.26 -39.94
N ILE A 534 -1.45 -15.41 -40.03
CA ILE A 534 -1.04 -16.00 -41.30
C ILE A 534 -2.21 -16.85 -41.79
N PRO A 535 -2.97 -16.42 -42.81
CA PRO A 535 -4.17 -17.12 -43.23
C PRO A 535 -3.84 -18.40 -44.02
N ARG A 536 -4.65 -19.43 -43.82
CA ARG A 536 -4.76 -20.62 -44.67
C ARG A 536 -6.16 -20.71 -45.25
N ALA A 537 -6.25 -21.18 -46.49
CA ALA A 537 -7.53 -21.38 -47.15
C ALA A 537 -8.35 -22.46 -46.41
N GLY A 538 -9.52 -22.09 -45.92
CA GLY A 538 -10.54 -23.01 -45.42
C GLY A 538 -11.68 -23.16 -46.44
N LYS A 539 -12.64 -24.03 -46.13
CA LYS A 539 -13.78 -24.32 -47.02
C LYS A 539 -14.67 -23.09 -47.28
N ASP A 540 -15.00 -22.36 -46.22
CA ASP A 540 -15.93 -21.21 -46.28
C ASP A 540 -15.27 -19.90 -45.80
N THR A 541 -14.33 -19.99 -44.87
CA THR A 541 -13.56 -18.87 -44.33
C THR A 541 -12.11 -19.30 -44.12
N PRO A 542 -11.11 -18.40 -44.26
CA PRO A 542 -9.74 -18.73 -43.92
C PRO A 542 -9.60 -19.09 -42.43
N TYR A 543 -8.56 -19.83 -42.05
CA TYR A 543 -8.12 -20.06 -40.65
C TYR A 543 -6.69 -19.54 -40.43
N CYS A 544 -6.23 -19.38 -39.18
CA CYS A 544 -4.87 -18.87 -38.89
C CYS A 544 -3.92 -20.02 -38.59
N VAL A 545 -2.66 -19.89 -38.96
CA VAL A 545 -1.62 -20.85 -38.60
C VAL A 545 -1.16 -20.59 -37.17
N CYS A 546 -1.19 -21.63 -36.35
CA CYS A 546 -0.49 -21.70 -35.08
C CYS A 546 0.43 -22.94 -35.09
N ASN A 547 1.71 -22.77 -34.78
CA ASN A 547 2.73 -23.81 -34.75
C ASN A 547 3.74 -23.54 -33.61
N ALA A 548 4.83 -24.31 -33.55
CA ALA A 548 5.83 -24.19 -32.48
C ALA A 548 6.56 -22.84 -32.44
N THR A 549 6.72 -22.16 -33.58
CA THR A 549 7.48 -20.90 -33.68
C THR A 549 6.58 -19.67 -33.87
N PHE A 550 5.32 -19.86 -34.25
CA PHE A 550 4.40 -18.77 -34.58
C PHE A 550 2.96 -19.11 -34.22
N CYS A 551 2.27 -18.21 -33.53
CA CYS A 551 0.80 -18.12 -33.47
C CYS A 551 0.43 -16.63 -33.34
N ASP A 552 -0.71 -16.24 -33.91
CA ASP A 552 -1.17 -14.85 -33.95
C ASP A 552 -1.59 -14.31 -32.57
N ASP A 553 -1.65 -12.99 -32.45
CA ASP A 553 -2.08 -12.30 -31.23
C ASP A 553 -3.34 -11.47 -31.51
N LEU A 554 -4.30 -11.52 -30.59
CA LEU A 554 -5.48 -10.66 -30.58
C LEU A 554 -5.20 -9.33 -29.85
N GLU A 555 -5.93 -8.29 -30.24
CA GLU A 555 -5.83 -7.00 -29.57
C GLU A 555 -6.50 -7.06 -28.19
N ALA A 556 -5.73 -6.79 -27.13
CA ALA A 556 -6.26 -6.67 -25.78
C ALA A 556 -7.36 -5.60 -25.73
N VAL A 557 -8.49 -5.95 -25.11
CA VAL A 557 -9.63 -5.04 -24.99
C VAL A 557 -9.26 -3.88 -24.06
N THR A 558 -9.27 -2.66 -24.59
CA THR A 558 -9.01 -1.44 -23.81
C THR A 558 -10.30 -0.70 -23.49
N LYS A 559 -10.25 0.24 -22.54
CA LYS A 559 -11.43 1.06 -22.22
C LYS A 559 -11.69 2.06 -23.35
N ALA A 560 -12.90 2.04 -23.90
CA ALA A 560 -13.33 3.02 -24.90
C ALA A 560 -13.25 4.46 -24.37
N ALA A 561 -12.94 5.42 -25.24
CA ALA A 561 -12.99 6.83 -24.90
C ALA A 561 -14.42 7.25 -24.51
N LYS A 562 -14.55 8.27 -23.66
CA LYS A 562 -15.87 8.79 -23.22
C LYS A 562 -16.70 9.16 -24.46
N GLY A 563 -17.94 8.68 -24.52
CA GLY A 563 -18.85 8.91 -25.65
C GLY A 563 -18.63 7.99 -26.86
N THR A 564 -17.86 6.91 -26.70
CA THR A 564 -17.64 5.92 -27.76
C THR A 564 -17.86 4.49 -27.27
N VAL A 565 -18.05 3.57 -28.20
CA VAL A 565 -18.01 2.12 -27.97
C VAL A 565 -16.95 1.49 -28.88
N LEU A 566 -16.26 0.46 -28.38
CA LEU A 566 -15.42 -0.39 -29.21
C LEU A 566 -16.31 -1.42 -29.91
N LEU A 567 -16.10 -1.56 -31.21
CA LEU A 567 -16.71 -2.59 -32.04
C LEU A 567 -15.63 -3.59 -32.43
N PHE A 568 -15.90 -4.88 -32.21
CA PHE A 568 -15.04 -5.98 -32.65
C PHE A 568 -15.78 -6.80 -33.71
N GLU A 569 -15.28 -6.79 -34.94
CA GLU A 569 -15.96 -7.42 -36.07
C GLU A 569 -15.26 -8.71 -36.50
N THR A 570 -16.05 -9.76 -36.66
CA THR A 570 -15.65 -10.98 -37.38
C THR A 570 -16.68 -11.24 -38.46
N ASN A 571 -16.27 -11.38 -39.72
CA ASN A 571 -17.22 -11.48 -40.84
C ASN A 571 -16.75 -12.40 -41.97
N LYS A 572 -17.66 -12.74 -42.89
CA LYS A 572 -17.39 -13.62 -44.05
C LYS A 572 -16.34 -13.06 -45.03
N ARG A 573 -16.05 -11.75 -44.98
CA ARG A 573 -14.99 -11.13 -45.81
C ARG A 573 -13.59 -11.42 -45.26
N GLY A 574 -13.49 -12.15 -44.14
CA GLY A 574 -12.23 -12.56 -43.55
C GLY A 574 -11.72 -11.65 -42.44
N GLU A 575 -12.48 -10.62 -42.06
CA GLU A 575 -12.17 -9.83 -40.87
C GLU A 575 -12.27 -10.70 -39.63
N ARG A 576 -11.29 -10.61 -38.74
CA ARG A 576 -11.24 -11.40 -37.50
C ARG A 576 -10.90 -10.50 -36.33
N PHE A 577 -11.88 -10.32 -35.46
CA PHE A 577 -11.76 -9.48 -34.28
C PHE A 577 -11.24 -8.07 -34.61
N LYS A 578 -11.58 -7.55 -35.80
CA LYS A 578 -11.15 -6.22 -36.23
C LYS A 578 -11.77 -5.19 -35.32
N GLN A 579 -10.92 -4.42 -34.64
CA GLN A 579 -11.37 -3.37 -33.76
C GLN A 579 -11.64 -2.09 -34.55
N SER A 580 -12.78 -1.46 -34.26
CA SER A 580 -13.13 -0.11 -34.67
C SER A 580 -13.85 0.61 -33.53
N THR A 581 -14.11 1.91 -33.69
CA THR A 581 -14.77 2.71 -32.65
C THR A 581 -16.00 3.37 -33.24
N LEU A 582 -17.13 3.26 -32.55
CA LEU A 582 -18.37 3.96 -32.89
C LEU A 582 -18.65 5.08 -31.87
N LYS A 583 -19.19 6.20 -32.34
CA LYS A 583 -19.62 7.30 -31.47
C LYS A 583 -21.02 7.03 -30.93
N ILE A 584 -21.24 7.30 -29.65
CA ILE A 584 -22.56 7.26 -29.03
C ILE A 584 -23.24 8.60 -29.29
N GLN A 585 -24.40 8.57 -29.93
CA GLN A 585 -25.25 9.75 -30.15
C GLN A 585 -26.37 9.81 -29.08
N SER A 586 -26.85 11.01 -28.77
CA SER A 586 -28.05 11.18 -27.95
C SER A 586 -29.28 10.75 -28.74
N LYS A 587 -30.30 10.23 -28.04
CA LYS A 587 -31.54 9.74 -28.65
C LYS A 587 -32.22 10.76 -29.58
N GLN A 588 -32.15 12.06 -29.24
CA GLN A 588 -32.71 13.16 -30.05
C GLN A 588 -32.04 13.34 -31.42
N ASN A 589 -30.76 12.96 -31.58
CA ASN A 589 -30.02 13.13 -32.82
C ASN A 589 -30.19 11.94 -33.79
N VAL A 590 -30.67 10.79 -33.31
CA VAL A 590 -30.83 9.58 -34.13
C VAL A 590 -32.11 9.65 -34.97
N ASP A 591 -33.18 10.22 -34.42
CA ASP A 591 -34.48 10.34 -35.11
C ASP A 591 -34.44 11.33 -36.30
N SER A 592 -33.41 12.17 -36.41
CA SER A 592 -33.23 13.13 -37.51
C SER A 592 -32.42 12.60 -38.71
N GLU A 593 -31.73 11.46 -38.60
CA GLU A 593 -30.80 10.95 -39.63
C GLU A 593 -31.17 9.55 -40.18
N THR A 594 -32.27 8.95 -39.74
CA THR A 594 -32.59 7.55 -40.07
C THR A 594 -33.29 7.40 -41.42
N ASN A 595 -32.59 6.78 -42.38
CA ASN A 595 -33.13 6.11 -43.55
C ASN A 595 -33.43 4.62 -43.22
N ASN A 596 -34.32 3.98 -43.98
CA ASN A 596 -34.88 2.63 -43.74
C ASN A 596 -33.86 1.47 -43.63
N GLU A 597 -32.55 1.73 -43.75
CA GLU A 597 -31.48 0.73 -43.69
C GLU A 597 -30.65 0.79 -42.40
N THR A 598 -30.88 1.78 -41.52
CA THR A 598 -30.07 1.96 -40.29
C THR A 598 -30.67 1.20 -39.10
N ILE A 599 -29.90 0.30 -38.50
CA ILE A 599 -30.28 -0.39 -37.25
C ILE A 599 -29.87 0.47 -36.05
N VAL A 600 -30.84 0.86 -35.23
CA VAL A 600 -30.61 1.62 -34.00
C VAL A 600 -30.62 0.69 -32.79
N LEU A 601 -29.50 0.62 -32.07
CA LEU A 601 -29.38 -0.11 -30.81
C LEU A 601 -29.49 0.86 -29.63
N THR A 602 -30.57 0.76 -28.86
CA THR A 602 -30.74 1.53 -27.62
C THR A 602 -30.23 0.71 -26.44
N ILE A 603 -29.26 1.24 -25.70
CA ILE A 603 -28.66 0.57 -24.54
C ILE A 603 -29.15 1.26 -23.26
N ASP A 604 -29.98 0.59 -22.48
CA ASP A 604 -30.35 1.00 -21.12
C ASP A 604 -29.47 0.26 -20.10
N LYS A 605 -28.60 1.00 -19.43
CA LYS A 605 -27.67 0.43 -18.43
C LYS A 605 -28.31 0.15 -17.07
N THR A 606 -29.53 0.65 -16.83
CA THR A 606 -30.26 0.43 -15.59
C THR A 606 -30.89 -0.95 -15.54
N VAL A 607 -31.25 -1.49 -16.71
CA VAL A 607 -31.83 -2.83 -16.85
C VAL A 607 -30.71 -3.88 -16.97
N LYS A 608 -30.67 -4.82 -16.02
CA LYS A 608 -29.65 -5.88 -15.95
C LYS A 608 -30.32 -7.25 -15.97
N TYR A 609 -29.95 -8.11 -16.93
CA TYR A 609 -30.55 -9.45 -17.09
C TYR A 609 -29.71 -10.58 -16.48
N GLN A 610 -28.39 -10.51 -16.59
CA GLN A 610 -27.51 -11.61 -16.15
C GLN A 610 -26.12 -11.11 -15.77
N LYS A 611 -25.45 -11.86 -14.88
CA LYS A 611 -24.03 -11.68 -14.55
C LYS A 611 -23.24 -12.81 -15.19
N ILE A 612 -22.28 -12.47 -16.04
CA ILE A 612 -21.40 -13.45 -16.66
C ILE A 612 -20.33 -13.89 -15.64
N ILE A 613 -20.24 -15.20 -15.40
CA ILE A 613 -19.23 -15.79 -14.53
C ILE A 613 -17.91 -16.05 -15.25
N GLY A 614 -17.97 -16.35 -16.55
CA GLY A 614 -16.82 -16.60 -17.40
C GLY A 614 -17.20 -17.32 -18.69
N PHE A 615 -16.22 -17.49 -19.57
CA PHE A 615 -16.28 -18.29 -20.79
C PHE A 615 -15.08 -19.23 -20.83
N GLY A 616 -15.26 -20.42 -21.40
CA GLY A 616 -14.26 -21.47 -21.30
C GLY A 616 -14.51 -22.67 -22.18
N GLY A 617 -13.48 -23.51 -22.30
CA GLY A 617 -13.52 -24.82 -22.94
C GLY A 617 -13.54 -25.99 -21.93
N ALA A 618 -13.69 -27.21 -22.46
CA ALA A 618 -13.59 -28.44 -21.68
C ALA A 618 -12.22 -29.09 -21.85
N PHE A 619 -11.59 -29.48 -20.75
CA PHE A 619 -10.34 -30.25 -20.71
C PHE A 619 -10.65 -31.74 -20.71
N THR A 620 -10.93 -32.29 -21.90
CA THR A 620 -11.23 -33.71 -22.09
C THR A 620 -9.98 -34.53 -22.35
N ASP A 621 -10.07 -35.86 -22.20
CA ASP A 621 -8.99 -36.78 -22.58
C ASP A 621 -8.58 -36.60 -24.05
N ALA A 622 -9.55 -36.38 -24.95
CA ALA A 622 -9.29 -36.10 -26.36
C ALA A 622 -8.43 -34.85 -26.56
N ALA A 623 -8.79 -33.75 -25.89
CA ALA A 623 -8.02 -32.51 -25.95
C ALA A 623 -6.61 -32.72 -25.37
N GLY A 624 -6.50 -33.44 -24.25
CA GLY A 624 -5.22 -33.81 -23.64
C GLY A 624 -4.33 -34.65 -24.56
N VAL A 625 -4.88 -35.69 -25.19
CA VAL A 625 -4.16 -36.54 -26.15
C VAL A 625 -3.73 -35.74 -27.38
N SER A 626 -4.60 -34.91 -27.95
CA SER A 626 -4.25 -34.04 -29.07
C SER A 626 -3.13 -33.06 -28.71
N LEU A 627 -3.21 -32.38 -27.57
CA LEU A 627 -2.17 -31.46 -27.12
C LEU A 627 -0.85 -32.17 -26.83
N ASN A 628 -0.88 -33.35 -26.22
CA ASN A 628 0.31 -34.15 -25.94
C ASN A 628 0.96 -34.72 -27.21
N SER A 629 0.21 -34.87 -28.30
CA SER A 629 0.77 -35.28 -29.59
C SER A 629 1.56 -34.17 -30.30
N LEU A 630 1.47 -32.92 -29.83
CA LEU A 630 2.16 -31.77 -30.41
C LEU A 630 3.51 -31.51 -29.72
N PRO A 631 4.46 -30.84 -30.40
CA PRO A 631 5.63 -30.29 -29.74
C PRO A 631 5.22 -29.39 -28.56
N LYS A 632 5.93 -29.49 -27.43
CA LYS A 632 5.58 -28.78 -26.18
C LYS A 632 5.31 -27.29 -26.40
N GLN A 633 6.14 -26.63 -27.20
CA GLN A 633 5.97 -25.19 -27.48
C GLN A 633 4.69 -24.89 -28.27
N MET A 634 4.28 -25.77 -29.19
CA MET A 634 3.04 -25.62 -29.94
C MET A 634 1.81 -25.80 -29.04
N ALA A 635 1.83 -26.80 -28.16
CA ALA A 635 0.79 -26.97 -27.15
C ALA A 635 0.68 -25.74 -26.23
N THR A 636 1.82 -25.20 -25.78
CA THR A 636 1.87 -23.95 -25.00
C THR A 636 1.25 -22.78 -25.76
N ASN A 637 1.57 -22.61 -27.05
CA ASN A 637 1.01 -21.51 -27.83
C ASN A 637 -0.51 -21.65 -28.01
N ILE A 638 -1.03 -22.86 -28.22
CA ILE A 638 -2.48 -23.10 -28.30
C ILE A 638 -3.17 -22.72 -26.98
N ILE A 639 -2.62 -23.16 -25.84
CA ILE A 639 -3.17 -22.80 -24.52
C ILE A 639 -3.11 -21.29 -24.28
N ARG A 640 -2.03 -20.63 -24.71
CA ARG A 640 -1.87 -19.17 -24.65
C ARG A 640 -2.95 -18.46 -25.47
N ASP A 641 -3.27 -18.91 -26.68
CA ASP A 641 -4.29 -18.29 -27.52
C ASP A 641 -5.70 -18.42 -26.93
N TYR A 642 -5.95 -19.47 -26.13
CA TYR A 642 -7.21 -19.59 -25.37
C TYR A 642 -7.25 -18.69 -24.14
N TYR A 643 -6.21 -18.71 -23.30
CA TYR A 643 -6.30 -18.24 -21.90
C TYR A 643 -5.50 -16.95 -21.59
N SER A 644 -4.67 -16.48 -22.52
CA SER A 644 -3.86 -15.27 -22.30
C SER A 644 -4.58 -13.97 -22.71
N THR A 645 -4.05 -12.83 -22.26
CA THR A 645 -4.51 -11.48 -22.62
C THR A 645 -4.26 -11.10 -24.08
N ASN A 646 -3.41 -11.87 -24.77
CA ASN A 646 -3.18 -11.73 -26.22
C ASN A 646 -3.95 -12.80 -27.01
N GLY A 647 -4.78 -13.60 -26.32
CA GLY A 647 -5.68 -14.59 -26.88
C GLY A 647 -7.14 -14.19 -26.71
N ILE A 648 -8.04 -15.16 -26.66
CA ILE A 648 -9.49 -14.93 -26.48
C ILE A 648 -9.92 -14.83 -25.01
N GLU A 649 -8.97 -14.82 -24.07
CA GLU A 649 -9.19 -14.62 -22.64
C GLU A 649 -10.25 -15.54 -22.00
N TYR A 650 -10.22 -16.84 -22.35
CA TYR A 650 -10.96 -17.83 -21.59
C TYR A 650 -10.53 -17.76 -20.12
N ASN A 651 -11.52 -17.78 -19.23
CA ASN A 651 -11.34 -17.62 -17.78
C ASN A 651 -12.14 -18.65 -16.99
N MET A 652 -12.70 -19.64 -17.69
CA MET A 652 -13.40 -20.78 -17.13
C MET A 652 -12.88 -22.06 -17.80
N GLY A 653 -12.95 -23.17 -17.08
CA GLY A 653 -12.59 -24.49 -17.57
C GLY A 653 -13.57 -25.51 -17.04
N ARG A 654 -13.99 -26.46 -17.87
CA ARG A 654 -14.78 -27.62 -17.46
C ARG A 654 -13.91 -28.87 -17.53
N VAL A 655 -13.92 -29.69 -16.49
CA VAL A 655 -13.29 -31.03 -16.52
C VAL A 655 -14.42 -32.06 -16.45
N PRO A 656 -14.46 -33.05 -17.35
CA PRO A 656 -15.44 -34.13 -17.25
C PRO A 656 -15.14 -35.02 -16.02
N ILE A 657 -16.19 -35.60 -15.44
CA ILE A 657 -16.07 -36.61 -14.39
C ILE A 657 -16.22 -37.97 -15.08
N GLY A 658 -15.11 -38.70 -15.22
CA GLY A 658 -15.05 -39.92 -16.05
C GLY A 658 -14.89 -39.62 -17.54
N GLY A 659 -15.23 -40.59 -18.39
CA GLY A 659 -15.14 -40.44 -19.84
C GLY A 659 -16.11 -39.40 -20.41
N ALA A 660 -15.71 -38.75 -21.50
CA ALA A 660 -16.55 -37.84 -22.29
C ALA A 660 -16.84 -38.45 -23.67
N ASP A 661 -17.73 -37.82 -24.45
CA ASP A 661 -18.17 -38.29 -25.78
C ASP A 661 -17.02 -38.61 -26.76
N PHE A 662 -15.83 -38.06 -26.54
CA PHE A 662 -14.63 -38.25 -27.35
C PHE A 662 -13.46 -38.92 -26.59
N SER A 663 -13.67 -39.48 -25.41
CA SER A 663 -12.59 -40.21 -24.72
C SER A 663 -12.09 -41.37 -25.60
N PRO A 664 -10.77 -41.63 -25.64
CA PRO A 664 -10.22 -42.78 -26.36
C PRO A 664 -10.94 -44.06 -25.94
N ARG A 665 -11.19 -44.97 -26.89
CA ARG A 665 -11.70 -46.31 -26.54
C ARG A 665 -10.66 -46.99 -25.65
N PHE A 666 -11.06 -47.26 -24.41
CA PHE A 666 -10.31 -48.09 -23.47
C PHE A 666 -10.35 -49.56 -23.88
#